data_AF-A0A8F9TTI5-F1
#
_entry.id   AF-A0A8F9TTI5-F1
#
_cell.length_a   1.000
_cell.length_b   1.000
_cell.length_c   1.000
_cell.angle_alpha   90.00
_cell.angle_beta   90.00
_cell.angle_gamma   90.00
#
_symmetry.space_group_name_H-M   'P 1'
#
loop_
_entity.id
_entity.type
_entity.pdbx_description
1 polymer ?
#
loop_
_entity_poly.entity_id
_entity_poly.type
_entity_poly.pdbx_seq_one_letter_code
_entity_poly.pdbx_strand_id
1 'polypeptide(L)'
;MNLRRSLVLITSCALAWSASARPKVAADYYTRYTGFAIPAEPRLPARETHPSLWFRTADLPALKARLNADDFMRTRWAAVLHRADLTVSPPPAPVAGDETKRIHEYYGAMSMAARAHALVALLVDDPAAQAAHRQRAIELLSRAYDGPIFDLDSSVQGSPVDEIYRAAWLQNYAHAYDCVQPSLTPEQDKVIRARLAREAQCVYDNLYVWSPKSPHNHLSKPAWGLGSMALTLSAEPQALAWLGRAIEATNRNTRYFFSGDGIYREGSHYLIFSLTNFLPFLYHYRNVSGVDGFTAFQPVFEAMVEARNSRGWLPNIADSYLRPTPTHLAAVAYRDASTALSSTAKLGAVLQWSYESADLAPFEKERADSGFNYTGASWDYPLEIDELLTHDPTIVPTPPDADPNVFLTGGQTYFRDAWVSHGANQRYLLFHGVANGDNHEHDDHLSFILEAADQMMCSDSGYSRGTYTGGERMQWYVTAAAHNTLTLDNQPATDAAPSQTPPSLFRVNRPGLVGEEKQAFFGKNGDWKRAIFWVAGDYYIVSDRVNATHTGRIASYLHGGRGQLTIDGARRSWSYQDDRYGRTAVLHSWIAAPQATIAEKSGELTYIKGDYAAFPYLETSRTAQHTAWLTLLQPRPAGGKPFEVRDESRGDVSALTITTPDHACLVAAQPVGGKPITVGDVETDGAFALVRRDLSGRVLAFSVLEATTLKVGGREIWHSARPTNAGGVANSGASEARGASVSPPATAAASHQKSANAAPAKAPGATKAGAKKSAATEKTLTALPGAEAFVYRALEPDALRLFVFKPKGWSPTDRRPALVFFFGGGWTHGGPDHAAGWARYAASVGFVGIAPDYRTKNRFGTSPLASVADGRAALRWVEDHAEELGLDPTKIVVGGSSAGGHVALWTAITHTPPGSDPAEAPTIKPRALILMSAVSDTAPDGLGYTPKRFGEDAVALSPVDQLDAQMPPMIVFHGNADHTVPYAQAEALHAKLVGAGNTCQLVTVPGGDHNFSSQLPEWKDKARTLIRGFLQEQKLLPEGPSHQR
;
A
#
# COMPACT_ATOMS: atom_id res chain seq x y z
N MET A 1 23.62 28.06 66.90
CA MET A 1 24.05 26.65 66.77
C MET A 1 23.10 25.93 65.83
N ASN A 2 23.51 25.49 64.65
CA ASN A 2 24.02 26.30 63.54
C ASN A 2 24.07 25.44 62.27
N LEU A 3 23.59 26.02 61.17
CA LEU A 3 24.00 25.77 59.78
C LEU A 3 23.85 24.35 59.21
N ARG A 4 22.82 24.15 58.38
CA ARG A 4 22.92 23.96 56.91
C ARG A 4 21.58 23.50 56.33
N ARG A 5 20.64 24.46 56.22
CA ARG A 5 19.52 24.44 55.27
C ARG A 5 19.58 25.76 54.51
N SER A 6 20.43 25.84 53.49
CA SER A 6 20.48 26.91 52.47
C SER A 6 21.69 26.69 51.57
N LEU A 7 21.54 25.85 50.54
CA LEU A 7 22.23 25.92 49.25
C LEU A 7 21.82 24.67 48.45
N VAL A 8 20.80 24.79 47.60
CA VAL A 8 20.64 24.27 46.22
C VAL A 8 19.23 24.72 45.78
N LEU A 9 19.03 26.04 45.73
CA LEU A 9 18.13 26.66 44.76
C LEU A 9 19.09 27.39 43.82
N ILE A 10 18.86 27.32 42.51
CA ILE A 10 19.74 27.78 41.41
C ILE A 10 20.70 26.67 40.91
N THR A 11 20.14 25.62 40.30
CA THR A 11 20.69 24.89 39.13
C THR A 11 19.74 23.76 38.73
N SER A 12 18.50 24.09 38.32
CA SER A 12 17.60 23.11 37.67
C SER A 12 16.58 23.72 36.70
N CYS A 13 16.57 25.04 36.50
CA CYS A 13 15.57 25.71 35.66
C CYS A 13 16.02 25.96 34.20
N ALA A 14 16.90 25.13 33.63
CA ALA A 14 17.40 25.35 32.26
C ALA A 14 17.37 24.15 31.31
N LEU A 15 16.73 23.02 31.66
CA LEU A 15 16.63 21.83 30.79
C LEU A 15 15.24 21.17 30.86
N ALA A 16 14.17 21.97 30.83
CA ALA A 16 12.80 21.49 30.73
C ALA A 16 11.99 22.28 29.68
N TRP A 17 12.63 22.58 28.55
CA TRP A 17 11.98 23.21 27.39
C TRP A 17 12.22 22.35 26.15
N SER A 18 11.41 21.29 26.02
CA SER A 18 11.01 20.68 24.74
C SER A 18 9.94 19.59 24.90
N ALA A 19 9.19 19.51 26.01
CA ALA A 19 7.92 18.79 26.00
C ALA A 19 6.86 19.72 25.40
N SER A 20 6.84 19.83 24.07
CA SER A 20 5.73 20.49 23.38
C SER A 20 4.44 19.78 23.79
N ALA A 21 3.57 20.48 24.52
CA ALA A 21 2.19 20.06 24.68
C ALA A 21 1.62 19.84 23.27
N ARG A 22 1.34 18.57 22.92
CA ARG A 22 0.70 18.22 21.65
C ARG A 22 -0.61 19.03 21.57
N PRO A 23 -0.85 19.79 20.49
CA PRO A 23 -2.08 20.57 20.36
C PRO A 23 -3.31 19.65 20.46
N LYS A 24 -4.45 20.19 20.91
CA LYS A 24 -5.73 19.47 20.89
C LYS A 24 -5.95 18.91 19.49
N VAL A 25 -6.07 17.58 19.41
CA VAL A 25 -6.29 16.84 18.16
C VAL A 25 -7.58 17.35 17.51
N ALA A 26 -7.51 17.74 16.24
CA ALA A 26 -8.68 18.18 15.48
C ALA A 26 -9.69 17.03 15.35
N ALA A 27 -10.99 17.34 15.31
CA ALA A 27 -12.06 16.33 15.33
C ALA A 27 -11.98 15.30 14.17
N ASP A 28 -11.32 15.66 13.07
CA ASP A 28 -11.15 14.86 11.86
C ASP A 28 -9.78 14.16 11.75
N TYR A 29 -8.86 14.36 12.71
CA TYR A 29 -7.47 13.87 12.62
C TYR A 29 -7.37 12.37 12.29
N TYR A 30 -8.13 11.52 12.99
CA TYR A 30 -8.14 10.06 12.77
C TYR A 30 -8.83 9.62 11.46
N THR A 31 -9.30 10.56 10.65
CA THR A 31 -9.93 10.30 9.35
C THR A 31 -9.13 10.85 8.16
N ARG A 32 -7.98 11.49 8.43
CA ARG A 32 -7.12 12.11 7.39
C ARG A 32 -6.18 11.12 6.69
N TYR A 33 -5.90 9.97 7.31
CA TYR A 33 -5.05 8.95 6.71
C TYR A 33 -5.82 8.10 5.70
N THR A 34 -5.13 7.55 4.70
CA THR A 34 -5.70 6.76 3.61
C THR A 34 -5.74 5.28 3.94
N GLY A 35 -6.41 4.90 5.03
CA GLY A 35 -6.61 3.50 5.41
C GLY A 35 -7.81 2.83 4.73
N PHE A 36 -8.28 1.72 5.31
CA PHE A 36 -9.39 0.93 4.77
C PHE A 36 -10.41 0.55 5.86
N ALA A 37 -11.50 -0.11 5.47
CA ALA A 37 -12.54 -0.59 6.38
C ALA A 37 -13.14 -1.92 5.91
N ILE A 38 -13.57 -2.77 6.85
CA ILE A 38 -14.46 -3.90 6.58
C ILE A 38 -15.92 -3.42 6.46
N PRO A 39 -16.85 -4.23 5.89
CA PRO A 39 -18.26 -3.86 5.80
C PRO A 39 -18.84 -3.39 7.15
N ALA A 40 -19.44 -2.19 7.16
CA ALA A 40 -19.87 -1.53 8.39
C ALA A 40 -21.16 -2.10 9.00
N GLU A 41 -21.97 -2.79 8.21
CA GLU A 41 -23.23 -3.38 8.66
C GLU A 41 -22.95 -4.68 9.46
N PRO A 42 -23.31 -4.75 10.75
CA PRO A 42 -23.16 -5.97 11.54
C PRO A 42 -24.15 -7.03 11.08
N ARG A 43 -23.69 -8.27 10.90
CA ARG A 43 -24.54 -9.41 10.51
C ARG A 43 -24.37 -10.59 11.45
N LEU A 44 -25.49 -11.09 11.95
CA LEU A 44 -25.55 -12.32 12.75
C LEU A 44 -26.28 -13.43 11.97
N PRO A 45 -26.00 -14.71 12.25
CA PRO A 45 -26.78 -15.81 11.68
C PRO A 45 -28.21 -15.78 12.21
N ALA A 46 -29.15 -16.37 11.47
CA ALA A 46 -30.55 -16.48 11.91
C ALA A 46 -30.73 -17.38 13.13
N ARG A 47 -29.78 -18.30 13.38
CA ARG A 47 -29.77 -19.21 14.53
C ARG A 47 -28.33 -19.46 14.96
N GLU A 48 -28.11 -19.44 16.27
CA GLU A 48 -26.83 -19.81 16.89
C GLU A 48 -26.56 -21.32 16.71
N THR A 49 -25.33 -21.67 16.30
CA THR A 49 -24.91 -23.05 16.01
C THR A 49 -23.49 -23.29 16.52
N HIS A 50 -23.23 -24.49 17.03
CA HIS A 50 -21.95 -24.85 17.63
C HIS A 50 -21.50 -26.27 17.25
N PRO A 51 -20.20 -26.50 16.97
CA PRO A 51 -19.19 -25.49 16.69
C PRO A 51 -19.46 -24.79 15.35
N SER A 52 -19.07 -23.52 15.23
CA SER A 52 -19.18 -22.75 13.99
C SER A 52 -18.10 -21.68 13.79
N LEU A 53 -17.30 -21.36 14.80
CA LEU A 53 -16.29 -20.30 14.70
C LEU A 53 -15.18 -20.66 13.70
N TRP A 54 -14.60 -21.86 13.85
CA TRP A 54 -13.51 -22.34 12.98
C TRP A 54 -13.95 -23.42 12.01
N PHE A 55 -14.86 -24.29 12.44
CA PHE A 55 -15.33 -25.45 11.70
C PHE A 55 -16.70 -25.87 12.22
N ARG A 56 -17.41 -26.68 11.44
CA ARG A 56 -18.67 -27.34 11.84
C ARG A 56 -18.40 -28.78 12.26
N THR A 57 -19.37 -29.40 12.94
CA THR A 57 -19.29 -30.84 13.30
C THR A 57 -18.99 -31.73 12.09
N ALA A 58 -19.51 -31.37 10.91
CA ALA A 58 -19.29 -32.11 9.66
C ALA A 58 -17.83 -32.08 9.17
N ASP A 59 -17.03 -31.10 9.61
CA ASP A 59 -15.65 -30.92 9.18
C ASP A 59 -14.65 -31.68 10.08
N LEU A 60 -15.09 -32.14 11.26
CA LEU A 60 -14.24 -32.82 12.25
C LEU A 60 -13.50 -34.04 11.69
N PRO A 61 -14.10 -34.93 10.87
CA PRO A 61 -13.37 -36.06 10.28
C PRO A 61 -12.20 -35.60 9.40
N ALA A 62 -12.38 -34.55 8.62
CA ALA A 62 -11.33 -33.99 7.76
C ALA A 62 -10.23 -33.31 8.58
N LEU A 63 -10.60 -32.59 9.65
CA LEU A 63 -9.64 -31.98 10.58
C LEU A 63 -8.79 -33.05 11.29
N LYS A 64 -9.42 -34.12 11.81
CA LYS A 64 -8.72 -35.26 12.42
C LYS A 64 -7.75 -35.94 11.47
N ALA A 65 -8.18 -36.17 10.22
CA ALA A 65 -7.31 -36.77 9.20
C ALA A 65 -6.07 -35.91 8.91
N ARG A 66 -6.19 -34.58 9.00
CA ARG A 66 -5.09 -33.64 8.76
C ARG A 66 -4.03 -33.60 9.86
N LEU A 67 -4.35 -34.03 11.09
CA LEU A 67 -3.42 -33.96 12.24
C LEU A 67 -2.09 -34.71 12.00
N ASN A 68 -2.11 -35.72 11.13
CA ASN A 68 -0.94 -36.51 10.78
C ASN A 68 -0.47 -36.32 9.33
N ALA A 69 -1.00 -35.33 8.61
CA ALA A 69 -0.79 -35.18 7.17
C ALA A 69 0.67 -34.84 6.79
N ASP A 70 1.35 -34.03 7.60
CA ASP A 70 2.76 -33.65 7.40
C ASP A 70 3.49 -33.43 8.74
N ASP A 71 4.79 -33.11 8.68
CA ASP A 71 5.60 -32.86 9.88
C ASP A 71 5.14 -31.63 10.66
N PHE A 72 4.63 -30.60 9.96
CA PHE A 72 4.13 -29.38 10.59
C PHE A 72 2.92 -29.69 11.48
N MET A 73 1.90 -30.34 10.93
CA MET A 73 0.69 -30.76 11.65
C MET A 73 1.03 -31.71 12.80
N ARG A 74 1.90 -32.72 12.57
CA ARG A 74 2.32 -33.63 13.64
C ARG A 74 3.00 -32.89 14.79
N THR A 75 3.87 -31.93 14.46
CA THR A 75 4.60 -31.13 15.46
C THR A 75 3.66 -30.21 16.23
N ARG A 76 2.72 -29.54 15.56
CA ARG A 76 1.73 -28.66 16.22
C ARG A 76 0.73 -29.44 17.04
N TRP A 77 0.25 -30.58 16.55
CA TRP A 77 -0.63 -31.44 17.32
C TRP A 77 0.07 -32.01 18.56
N ALA A 78 1.32 -32.46 18.42
CA ALA A 78 2.12 -32.86 19.57
C ALA A 78 2.33 -31.70 20.55
N ALA A 79 2.63 -30.49 20.07
CA ALA A 79 2.77 -29.31 20.92
C ALA A 79 1.49 -29.03 21.71
N VAL A 80 0.31 -29.12 21.08
CA VAL A 80 -1.00 -28.98 21.75
C VAL A 80 -1.18 -30.05 22.84
N LEU A 81 -0.91 -31.33 22.54
CA LEU A 81 -1.07 -32.43 23.50
C LEU A 81 -0.11 -32.36 24.70
N HIS A 82 1.06 -31.74 24.53
CA HIS A 82 2.08 -31.61 25.59
C HIS A 82 2.06 -30.25 26.28
N ARG A 83 1.04 -29.40 26.03
CA ARG A 83 0.95 -28.13 26.75
C ARG A 83 0.82 -28.38 28.25
N ALA A 84 1.55 -27.62 29.04
CA ALA A 84 1.56 -27.75 30.49
C ALA A 84 0.15 -27.56 31.10
N ASP A 85 -0.65 -26.68 30.50
CA ASP A 85 -2.01 -26.36 30.96
C ASP A 85 -3.01 -27.53 30.82
N LEU A 86 -2.70 -28.58 30.04
CA LEU A 86 -3.53 -29.80 29.98
C LEU A 86 -3.35 -30.73 31.18
N THR A 87 -2.28 -30.55 31.96
CA THR A 87 -1.90 -31.45 33.06
C THR A 87 -2.03 -30.81 34.44
N VAL A 88 -2.14 -29.48 34.49
CA VAL A 88 -2.18 -28.71 35.74
C VAL A 88 -3.63 -28.50 36.17
N SER A 89 -3.91 -28.74 37.46
CA SER A 89 -5.21 -28.41 38.05
C SER A 89 -5.44 -26.89 38.04
N PRO A 90 -6.68 -26.43 37.78
CA PRO A 90 -7.00 -25.00 37.77
C PRO A 90 -6.57 -24.32 39.10
N PRO A 91 -5.71 -23.29 39.06
CA PRO A 91 -5.24 -22.62 40.27
C PRO A 91 -6.40 -21.91 41.01
N PRO A 92 -6.27 -21.60 42.31
CA PRO A 92 -7.25 -20.75 43.00
C PRO A 92 -7.25 -19.34 42.40
N ALA A 93 -8.42 -18.72 42.33
CA ALA A 93 -8.56 -17.35 41.83
C ALA A 93 -7.71 -16.38 42.68
N PRO A 94 -7.02 -15.41 42.07
CA PRO A 94 -6.32 -14.36 42.79
C PRO A 94 -7.32 -13.40 43.46
N VAL A 95 -6.81 -12.46 44.24
CA VAL A 95 -7.55 -11.32 44.81
C VAL A 95 -6.96 -10.01 44.28
N ALA A 96 -7.71 -8.90 44.33
CA ALA A 96 -7.33 -7.63 43.70
C ALA A 96 -5.97 -7.05 44.16
N GLY A 97 -5.52 -7.40 45.37
CA GLY A 97 -4.22 -6.97 45.92
C GLY A 97 -3.02 -7.85 45.56
N ASP A 98 -3.22 -8.93 44.79
CA ASP A 98 -2.13 -9.79 44.34
C ASP A 98 -1.23 -9.10 43.31
N GLU A 99 -0.02 -9.63 43.10
CA GLU A 99 0.91 -9.12 42.09
C GLU A 99 0.28 -9.13 40.69
N THR A 100 0.46 -8.03 39.94
CA THR A 100 -0.03 -7.85 38.57
C THR A 100 0.27 -9.08 37.69
N LYS A 101 1.52 -9.56 37.74
CA LYS A 101 1.95 -10.73 36.97
C LYS A 101 1.10 -11.96 37.28
N ARG A 102 0.86 -12.26 38.57
CA ARG A 102 0.06 -13.41 39.00
C ARG A 102 -1.39 -13.31 38.50
N ILE A 103 -1.98 -12.12 38.54
CA ILE A 103 -3.36 -11.88 38.08
C ILE A 103 -3.46 -12.08 36.57
N HIS A 104 -2.54 -11.52 35.78
CA HIS A 104 -2.49 -11.71 34.32
C HIS A 104 -2.31 -13.20 33.98
N GLU A 105 -1.27 -13.84 34.51
CA GLU A 105 -0.97 -15.25 34.23
C GLU A 105 -2.14 -16.18 34.60
N TYR A 106 -2.91 -15.86 35.65
CA TYR A 106 -4.10 -16.60 36.02
C TYR A 106 -5.15 -16.62 34.89
N TYR A 107 -5.57 -15.45 34.39
CA TYR A 107 -6.61 -15.38 33.36
C TYR A 107 -6.11 -15.91 32.01
N GLY A 108 -4.84 -15.65 31.67
CA GLY A 108 -4.17 -16.22 30.51
C GLY A 108 -4.19 -17.74 30.55
N ALA A 109 -3.67 -18.34 31.62
CA ALA A 109 -3.63 -19.80 31.79
C ALA A 109 -5.02 -20.44 31.80
N MET A 110 -6.01 -19.87 32.51
CA MET A 110 -7.37 -20.40 32.55
C MET A 110 -8.03 -20.39 31.16
N SER A 111 -7.87 -19.31 30.40
CA SER A 111 -8.47 -19.19 29.07
C SER A 111 -7.81 -20.11 28.04
N MET A 112 -6.48 -20.19 28.04
CA MET A 112 -5.74 -21.10 27.15
C MET A 112 -6.03 -22.56 27.47
N ALA A 113 -6.08 -22.94 28.75
CA ALA A 113 -6.43 -24.28 29.18
C ALA A 113 -7.84 -24.66 28.71
N ALA A 114 -8.82 -23.75 28.84
CA ALA A 114 -10.19 -24.00 28.42
C ALA A 114 -10.25 -24.31 26.91
N ARG A 115 -9.56 -23.49 26.11
CA ARG A 115 -9.47 -23.66 24.66
C ARG A 115 -8.78 -24.97 24.27
N ALA A 116 -7.65 -25.27 24.89
CA ALA A 116 -6.87 -26.48 24.60
C ALA A 116 -7.66 -27.75 24.97
N HIS A 117 -8.22 -27.82 26.18
CA HIS A 117 -9.05 -28.96 26.60
C HIS A 117 -10.27 -29.15 25.69
N ALA A 118 -10.94 -28.06 25.30
CA ALA A 118 -12.11 -28.12 24.44
C ALA A 118 -11.77 -28.68 23.04
N LEU A 119 -10.67 -28.23 22.43
CA LEU A 119 -10.21 -28.72 21.14
C LEU A 119 -9.75 -30.18 21.23
N VAL A 120 -8.95 -30.52 22.23
CA VAL A 120 -8.45 -31.90 22.44
C VAL A 120 -9.62 -32.87 22.63
N ALA A 121 -10.66 -32.47 23.37
CA ALA A 121 -11.86 -33.28 23.57
C ALA A 121 -12.61 -33.64 22.27
N LEU A 122 -12.48 -32.83 21.22
CA LEU A 122 -13.05 -33.12 19.89
C LEU A 122 -12.12 -33.96 19.01
N LEU A 123 -10.80 -33.80 19.18
CA LEU A 123 -9.81 -34.31 18.24
C LEU A 123 -9.17 -35.63 18.63
N VAL A 124 -9.05 -35.96 19.92
CA VAL A 124 -8.52 -37.28 20.33
C VAL A 124 -9.49 -38.41 20.00
N ASP A 125 -8.98 -39.64 19.90
CA ASP A 125 -9.78 -40.81 19.54
C ASP A 125 -10.23 -41.63 20.76
N ASP A 126 -9.48 -41.57 21.87
CA ASP A 126 -9.83 -42.28 23.11
C ASP A 126 -11.07 -41.65 23.77
N PRO A 127 -12.21 -42.37 23.89
CA PRO A 127 -13.44 -41.83 24.48
C PRO A 127 -13.28 -41.39 25.95
N ALA A 128 -12.40 -42.05 26.71
CA ALA A 128 -12.16 -41.67 28.10
C ALA A 128 -11.42 -40.32 28.17
N ALA A 129 -10.38 -40.13 27.36
CA ALA A 129 -9.72 -38.84 27.19
C ALA A 129 -10.68 -37.76 26.68
N GLN A 130 -11.51 -38.04 25.67
CA GLN A 130 -12.52 -37.09 25.19
C GLN A 130 -13.42 -36.60 26.33
N ALA A 131 -13.96 -37.53 27.14
CA ALA A 131 -14.81 -37.19 28.28
C ALA A 131 -14.07 -36.39 29.35
N ALA A 132 -12.84 -36.78 29.69
CA ALA A 132 -12.01 -36.09 30.69
C ALA A 132 -11.65 -34.65 30.26
N HIS A 133 -11.18 -34.47 29.03
CA HIS A 133 -10.87 -33.13 28.50
C HIS A 133 -12.13 -32.27 28.39
N ARG A 134 -13.26 -32.84 27.96
CA ARG A 134 -14.54 -32.13 27.91
C ARG A 134 -14.97 -31.65 29.30
N GLN A 135 -14.92 -32.53 30.29
CA GLN A 135 -15.29 -32.19 31.66
C GLN A 135 -14.38 -31.07 32.21
N ARG A 136 -13.08 -31.13 31.92
CA ARG A 136 -12.14 -30.08 32.34
C ARG A 136 -12.41 -28.74 31.64
N ALA A 137 -12.72 -28.74 30.35
CA ALA A 137 -13.12 -27.53 29.63
C ALA A 137 -14.39 -26.90 30.24
N ILE A 138 -15.38 -27.71 30.60
CA ILE A 138 -16.61 -27.25 31.26
C ILE A 138 -16.31 -26.65 32.64
N GLU A 139 -15.44 -27.27 33.44
CA GLU A 139 -15.00 -26.75 34.74
C GLU A 139 -14.32 -25.38 34.59
N LEU A 140 -13.40 -25.24 33.63
CA LEU A 140 -12.69 -24.00 33.34
C LEU A 140 -13.64 -22.89 32.84
N LEU A 141 -14.56 -23.22 31.92
CA LEU A 141 -15.59 -22.29 31.45
C LEU A 141 -16.55 -21.85 32.56
N SER A 142 -16.89 -22.74 33.48
CA SER A 142 -17.73 -22.43 34.65
C SER A 142 -17.06 -21.45 35.62
N ARG A 143 -15.73 -21.26 35.49
CA ARG A 143 -14.90 -20.31 36.23
C ARG A 143 -14.42 -19.14 35.39
N ALA A 144 -14.87 -19.01 34.13
CA ALA A 144 -14.47 -17.89 33.28
C ALA A 144 -14.76 -16.56 33.99
N TYR A 145 -13.72 -15.73 34.08
CA TYR A 145 -13.76 -14.41 34.71
C TYR A 145 -14.22 -14.41 36.18
N ASP A 146 -13.89 -15.46 36.95
CA ASP A 146 -13.92 -15.42 38.42
C ASP A 146 -12.75 -14.58 38.98
N GLY A 147 -12.75 -14.30 40.29
CA GLY A 147 -11.74 -13.42 40.88
C GLY A 147 -11.97 -11.93 40.58
N PRO A 148 -10.90 -11.09 40.65
CA PRO A 148 -11.04 -9.64 40.79
C PRO A 148 -11.17 -8.87 39.48
N ILE A 149 -11.33 -9.51 38.31
CA ILE A 149 -11.26 -8.82 37.01
C ILE A 149 -12.21 -7.63 36.89
N PHE A 150 -13.42 -7.74 37.47
CA PHE A 150 -14.42 -6.66 37.43
C PHE A 150 -14.24 -5.63 38.56
N ASP A 151 -13.34 -5.88 39.50
CA ASP A 151 -12.99 -4.95 40.58
C ASP A 151 -11.77 -4.09 40.20
N LEU A 152 -11.09 -4.43 39.10
CA LEU A 152 -9.89 -3.80 38.60
C LEU A 152 -10.19 -2.89 37.40
N ASP A 153 -9.40 -1.84 37.23
CA ASP A 153 -9.53 -0.87 36.15
C ASP A 153 -8.53 -1.18 35.03
N SER A 154 -9.01 -1.50 33.83
CA SER A 154 -8.17 -1.74 32.65
C SER A 154 -7.49 -0.46 32.14
N SER A 155 -8.04 0.72 32.42
CA SER A 155 -7.46 2.00 31.95
C SER A 155 -6.19 2.41 32.70
N VAL A 156 -5.87 1.73 33.81
CA VAL A 156 -4.63 1.95 34.57
C VAL A 156 -3.46 1.35 33.80
N GLN A 157 -2.45 2.16 33.52
CA GLN A 157 -1.23 1.72 32.83
C GLN A 157 -0.59 0.52 33.55
N GLY A 158 -0.37 -0.58 32.83
CA GLY A 158 0.19 -1.80 33.39
C GLY A 158 -0.80 -2.63 34.20
N SER A 159 -2.11 -2.38 34.04
CA SER A 159 -3.17 -3.20 34.64
C SER A 159 -2.98 -4.68 34.29
N PRO A 160 -3.15 -5.61 35.25
CA PRO A 160 -3.06 -7.05 34.97
C PRO A 160 -4.24 -7.57 34.13
N VAL A 161 -5.25 -6.72 33.94
CA VAL A 161 -6.46 -7.00 33.16
C VAL A 161 -6.64 -5.94 32.08
N ASP A 162 -5.53 -5.42 31.55
CA ASP A 162 -5.53 -4.54 30.38
C ASP A 162 -6.34 -5.19 29.24
N GLU A 163 -7.07 -4.35 28.50
CA GLU A 163 -7.97 -4.73 27.43
C GLU A 163 -7.29 -5.54 26.32
N ILE A 164 -5.99 -5.37 26.10
CA ILE A 164 -5.24 -6.15 25.11
C ILE A 164 -5.14 -7.63 25.48
N TYR A 165 -5.09 -7.97 26.78
CA TYR A 165 -5.05 -9.35 27.25
C TYR A 165 -6.46 -9.96 27.24
N ARG A 166 -7.44 -9.19 27.73
CA ARG A 166 -8.86 -9.58 27.74
C ARG A 166 -9.39 -9.93 26.34
N ALA A 167 -8.90 -9.26 25.32
CA ALA A 167 -9.18 -9.57 23.92
C ALA A 167 -8.88 -11.04 23.55
N ALA A 168 -7.69 -11.52 23.92
CA ALA A 168 -7.28 -12.90 23.66
C ALA A 168 -8.09 -13.89 24.52
N TRP A 169 -8.33 -13.55 25.79
CA TRP A 169 -9.14 -14.40 26.68
C TRP A 169 -10.57 -14.57 26.17
N LEU A 170 -11.19 -13.50 25.66
CA LEU A 170 -12.51 -13.54 25.03
C LEU A 170 -12.54 -14.56 23.89
N GLN A 171 -11.56 -14.54 22.98
CA GLN A 171 -11.51 -15.46 21.85
C GLN A 171 -11.19 -16.90 22.27
N ASN A 172 -10.36 -17.08 23.30
CA ASN A 172 -10.08 -18.40 23.85
C ASN A 172 -11.34 -19.04 24.46
N TYR A 173 -12.06 -18.30 25.31
CA TYR A 173 -13.28 -18.81 25.92
C TYR A 173 -14.42 -18.94 24.90
N ALA A 174 -14.53 -18.03 23.92
CA ALA A 174 -15.47 -18.15 22.81
C ALA A 174 -15.28 -19.48 22.06
N HIS A 175 -14.05 -19.78 21.66
CA HIS A 175 -13.74 -21.03 20.99
C HIS A 175 -13.94 -22.26 21.88
N ALA A 176 -13.55 -22.19 23.15
CA ALA A 176 -13.78 -23.27 24.11
C ALA A 176 -15.27 -23.59 24.26
N TYR A 177 -16.09 -22.56 24.44
CA TYR A 177 -17.54 -22.68 24.53
C TYR A 177 -18.13 -23.25 23.24
N ASP A 178 -17.78 -22.68 22.08
CA ASP A 178 -18.24 -23.15 20.77
C ASP A 178 -17.96 -24.65 20.54
N CYS A 179 -16.83 -25.16 21.02
CA CYS A 179 -16.49 -26.58 20.92
C CYS A 179 -17.32 -27.50 21.83
N VAL A 180 -17.63 -27.07 23.07
CA VAL A 180 -18.27 -27.95 24.08
C VAL A 180 -19.76 -27.70 24.26
N GLN A 181 -20.31 -26.59 23.75
CA GLN A 181 -21.71 -26.19 23.90
C GLN A 181 -22.69 -27.33 23.60
N PRO A 182 -22.52 -28.14 22.54
CA PRO A 182 -23.46 -29.23 22.23
C PRO A 182 -23.56 -30.33 23.31
N SER A 183 -22.63 -30.35 24.27
CA SER A 183 -22.58 -31.34 25.35
C SER A 183 -22.99 -30.80 26.71
N LEU A 184 -23.30 -29.51 26.81
CA LEU A 184 -23.68 -28.89 28.08
C LEU A 184 -25.11 -29.29 28.47
N THR A 185 -25.33 -29.47 29.77
CA THR A 185 -26.70 -29.46 30.30
C THR A 185 -27.28 -28.05 30.20
N PRO A 186 -28.62 -27.86 30.16
CA PRO A 186 -29.21 -26.53 30.12
C PRO A 186 -28.75 -25.59 31.25
N GLU A 187 -28.49 -26.13 32.44
CA GLU A 187 -27.99 -25.32 33.56
C GLU A 187 -26.52 -24.92 33.38
N GLN A 188 -25.67 -25.84 32.92
CA GLN A 188 -24.27 -25.52 32.62
C GLN A 188 -24.17 -24.47 31.51
N ASP A 189 -24.96 -24.63 30.45
CA ASP A 189 -25.03 -23.69 29.33
C ASP A 189 -25.43 -22.30 29.81
N LYS A 190 -26.51 -22.20 30.59
CA LYS A 190 -26.99 -20.95 31.18
C LYS A 190 -25.92 -20.26 32.04
N VAL A 191 -25.24 -21.00 32.92
CA VAL A 191 -24.22 -20.44 33.81
C VAL A 191 -23.00 -19.93 33.03
N ILE A 192 -22.49 -20.73 32.09
CA ILE A 192 -21.32 -20.36 31.30
C ILE A 192 -21.66 -19.18 30.38
N ARG A 193 -22.79 -19.24 29.68
CA ARG A 193 -23.28 -18.16 28.82
C ARG A 193 -23.41 -16.84 29.57
N ALA A 194 -23.98 -16.85 30.79
CA ALA A 194 -24.10 -15.65 31.61
C ALA A 194 -22.74 -15.01 31.96
N ARG A 195 -21.69 -15.81 32.19
CA ARG A 195 -20.33 -15.31 32.44
C ARG A 195 -19.71 -14.67 31.20
N LEU A 196 -19.82 -15.34 30.06
CA LEU A 196 -19.28 -14.84 28.80
C LEU A 196 -20.01 -13.57 28.34
N ALA A 197 -21.34 -13.54 28.48
CA ALA A 197 -22.15 -12.36 28.19
C ALA A 197 -21.82 -11.19 29.13
N ARG A 198 -21.54 -11.43 30.41
CA ARG A 198 -21.10 -10.38 31.35
C ARG A 198 -19.80 -9.73 30.89
N GLU A 199 -18.83 -10.52 30.44
CA GLU A 199 -17.59 -9.99 29.90
C GLU A 199 -17.82 -9.22 28.60
N ALA A 200 -18.57 -9.78 27.65
CA ALA A 200 -18.89 -9.12 26.39
C ALA A 200 -19.55 -7.75 26.64
N GLN A 201 -20.48 -7.69 27.60
CA GLN A 201 -21.12 -6.44 28.00
C GLN A 201 -20.13 -5.47 28.65
N CYS A 202 -19.24 -5.95 29.54
CA CYS A 202 -18.19 -5.13 30.15
C CYS A 202 -17.27 -4.50 29.09
N VAL A 203 -16.78 -5.30 28.13
CA VAL A 203 -15.94 -4.80 27.03
C VAL A 203 -16.72 -3.85 26.14
N TYR A 204 -17.97 -4.18 25.78
CA TYR A 204 -18.83 -3.27 25.03
C TYR A 204 -18.92 -1.91 25.72
N ASP A 205 -19.30 -1.86 27.00
CA ASP A 205 -19.51 -0.60 27.73
C ASP A 205 -18.23 0.23 27.88
N ASN A 206 -17.06 -0.41 27.98
CA ASN A 206 -15.80 0.25 28.28
C ASN A 206 -14.84 0.39 27.09
N LEU A 207 -15.15 -0.13 25.91
CA LEU A 207 -14.23 -0.18 24.76
C LEU A 207 -13.59 1.18 24.43
N TYR A 208 -14.39 2.24 24.44
CA TYR A 208 -13.91 3.62 24.20
C TYR A 208 -13.48 4.35 25.48
N VAL A 209 -13.74 3.77 26.65
CA VAL A 209 -13.28 4.31 27.95
C VAL A 209 -11.82 3.90 28.19
N TRP A 210 -11.47 2.65 27.86
CA TRP A 210 -10.10 2.14 28.02
C TRP A 210 -9.12 2.77 27.02
N SER A 211 -9.56 3.03 25.79
CA SER A 211 -8.76 3.76 24.78
C SER A 211 -9.49 5.02 24.29
N PRO A 212 -9.51 6.11 25.08
CA PRO A 212 -10.34 7.28 24.80
C PRO A 212 -9.71 8.27 23.81
N LYS A 213 -8.41 8.12 23.52
CA LYS A 213 -7.62 9.14 22.81
C LYS A 213 -7.33 8.79 21.36
N SER A 214 -6.85 7.58 21.08
CA SER A 214 -6.34 7.17 19.77
C SER A 214 -6.85 5.77 19.42
N PRO A 215 -7.19 5.48 18.16
CA PRO A 215 -7.75 4.18 17.77
C PRO A 215 -6.67 3.12 17.50
N HIS A 216 -5.72 2.96 18.43
CA HIS A 216 -4.56 2.06 18.29
C HIS A 216 -4.90 0.61 18.66
N ASN A 217 -3.89 -0.27 18.72
CA ASN A 217 -4.08 -1.69 19.03
C ASN A 217 -4.85 -1.98 20.35
N HIS A 218 -4.83 -1.08 21.34
CA HIS A 218 -5.66 -1.20 22.55
C HIS A 218 -7.15 -1.00 22.30
N LEU A 219 -7.55 -0.28 21.25
CA LEU A 219 -8.95 -0.20 20.84
C LEU A 219 -9.34 -1.41 19.99
N SER A 220 -8.49 -1.77 19.03
CA SER A 220 -8.85 -2.73 17.98
C SER A 220 -8.81 -4.19 18.46
N LYS A 221 -7.83 -4.58 19.28
CA LYS A 221 -7.74 -5.93 19.86
C LYS A 221 -9.00 -6.34 20.63
N PRO A 222 -9.43 -5.61 21.68
CA PRO A 222 -10.66 -5.95 22.39
C PRO A 222 -11.91 -5.83 21.51
N ALA A 223 -11.91 -4.98 20.47
CA ALA A 223 -13.01 -4.94 19.50
C ALA A 223 -13.13 -6.26 18.73
N TRP A 224 -12.04 -6.84 18.23
CA TRP A 224 -12.06 -8.15 17.56
C TRP A 224 -12.41 -9.29 18.52
N GLY A 225 -11.99 -9.19 19.78
CA GLY A 225 -12.41 -10.09 20.85
C GLY A 225 -13.91 -10.04 21.09
N LEU A 226 -14.47 -8.84 21.25
CA LEU A 226 -15.91 -8.61 21.41
C LEU A 226 -16.71 -9.11 20.21
N GLY A 227 -16.24 -8.83 18.99
CA GLY A 227 -16.87 -9.31 17.76
C GLY A 227 -16.93 -10.83 17.69
N SER A 228 -15.86 -11.52 18.09
CA SER A 228 -15.82 -12.99 18.15
C SER A 228 -16.82 -13.54 19.19
N MET A 229 -16.92 -12.90 20.35
CA MET A 229 -17.88 -13.30 21.38
C MET A 229 -19.33 -13.01 20.95
N ALA A 230 -19.60 -11.91 20.25
CA ALA A 230 -20.90 -11.59 19.70
C ALA A 230 -21.37 -12.62 18.65
N LEU A 231 -20.45 -13.12 17.82
CA LEU A 231 -20.72 -14.19 16.87
C LEU A 231 -20.97 -15.52 17.57
N THR A 232 -20.20 -15.80 18.62
CA THR A 232 -20.36 -16.99 19.46
C THR A 232 -21.75 -16.99 20.09
N LEU A 233 -22.11 -15.93 20.80
CA LEU A 233 -23.37 -15.78 21.52
C LEU A 233 -24.45 -15.10 20.66
N SER A 234 -24.57 -15.49 19.39
CA SER A 234 -25.38 -14.77 18.40
C SER A 234 -26.89 -14.75 18.71
N ALA A 235 -27.40 -15.58 19.62
CA ALA A 235 -28.78 -15.51 20.11
C ALA A 235 -28.99 -14.54 21.28
N GLU A 236 -27.93 -13.98 21.87
CA GLU A 236 -28.08 -12.96 22.91
C GLU A 236 -28.71 -11.68 22.35
N PRO A 237 -29.68 -11.05 23.03
CA PRO A 237 -30.34 -9.85 22.54
C PRO A 237 -29.39 -8.69 22.25
N GLN A 238 -28.25 -8.62 22.95
CA GLN A 238 -27.24 -7.58 22.80
C GLN A 238 -26.18 -7.90 21.73
N ALA A 239 -26.12 -9.12 21.20
CA ALA A 239 -25.05 -9.57 20.31
C ALA A 239 -24.88 -8.68 19.08
N LEU A 240 -25.99 -8.21 18.49
CA LEU A 240 -25.93 -7.32 17.32
C LEU A 240 -25.28 -5.96 17.65
N ALA A 241 -25.56 -5.43 18.84
CA ALA A 241 -24.95 -4.19 19.32
C ALA A 241 -23.47 -4.38 19.64
N TRP A 242 -23.10 -5.50 20.27
CA TRP A 242 -21.70 -5.87 20.52
C TRP A 242 -20.91 -5.95 19.21
N LEU A 243 -21.45 -6.65 18.20
CA LEU A 243 -20.82 -6.76 16.89
C LEU A 243 -20.73 -5.41 16.17
N GLY A 244 -21.78 -4.58 16.23
CA GLY A 244 -21.78 -3.24 15.67
C GLY A 244 -20.66 -2.36 16.23
N ARG A 245 -20.50 -2.35 17.56
CA ARG A 245 -19.42 -1.59 18.24
C ARG A 245 -18.03 -2.16 17.90
N ALA A 246 -17.90 -3.47 17.81
CA ALA A 246 -16.66 -4.13 17.39
C ALA A 246 -16.23 -3.71 15.98
N ILE A 247 -17.16 -3.70 15.01
CA ILE A 247 -16.89 -3.28 13.63
C ILE A 247 -16.55 -1.80 13.55
N GLU A 248 -17.25 -0.95 14.30
CA GLU A 248 -16.97 0.48 14.37
C GLU A 248 -15.54 0.75 14.86
N ALA A 249 -15.16 0.15 16.00
CA ALA A 249 -13.82 0.27 16.57
C ALA A 249 -12.73 -0.30 15.64
N THR A 250 -12.99 -1.46 15.01
CA THR A 250 -12.12 -2.04 13.98
C THR A 250 -11.86 -1.02 12.86
N ASN A 251 -12.91 -0.43 12.31
CA ASN A 251 -12.82 0.50 11.19
C ASN A 251 -12.18 1.84 11.56
N ARG A 252 -12.23 2.26 12.83
CA ARG A 252 -11.45 3.42 13.30
C ARG A 252 -9.95 3.14 13.26
N ASN A 253 -9.53 1.95 13.70
CA ASN A 253 -8.14 1.54 13.65
C ASN A 253 -7.65 1.35 12.21
N THR A 254 -8.38 0.60 11.38
CA THR A 254 -7.96 0.32 10.00
C THR A 254 -7.96 1.52 9.07
N ARG A 255 -8.73 2.57 9.38
CA ARG A 255 -8.66 3.85 8.64
C ARG A 255 -7.45 4.69 8.99
N TYR A 256 -6.90 4.51 10.19
CA TYR A 256 -5.87 5.38 10.73
C TYR A 256 -4.50 4.68 10.83
N PHE A 257 -4.39 3.53 11.47
CA PHE A 257 -3.09 2.85 11.63
C PHE A 257 -2.68 1.97 10.46
N PHE A 258 -3.62 1.60 9.59
CA PHE A 258 -3.29 0.92 8.33
C PHE A 258 -3.35 1.89 7.16
N SER A 259 -2.43 1.74 6.20
CA SER A 259 -2.57 2.34 4.88
C SER A 259 -3.43 1.44 3.98
N GLY A 260 -3.98 2.02 2.91
CA GLY A 260 -4.79 1.28 1.93
C GLY A 260 -4.03 0.20 1.18
N ASP A 261 -2.71 0.25 1.18
CA ASP A 261 -1.80 -0.78 0.67
C ASP A 261 -1.15 -1.63 1.76
N GLY A 262 -1.63 -1.58 3.00
CA GLY A 262 -1.38 -2.60 4.02
C GLY A 262 -0.26 -2.31 5.04
N ILE A 263 0.43 -1.17 4.96
CA ILE A 263 1.44 -0.78 5.96
C ILE A 263 0.73 -0.52 7.30
N TYR A 264 1.26 -1.08 8.38
CA TYR A 264 0.82 -0.80 9.74
C TYR A 264 1.76 0.18 10.43
N ARG A 265 1.25 1.36 10.80
CA ARG A 265 2.05 2.50 11.30
C ARG A 265 2.62 2.30 12.71
N GLU A 266 2.14 1.33 13.48
CA GLU A 266 2.75 0.96 14.77
C GLU A 266 3.92 -0.03 14.61
N GLY A 267 4.29 -0.38 13.37
CA GLY A 267 5.40 -1.29 13.08
C GLY A 267 5.05 -2.78 13.15
N SER A 268 6.02 -3.60 12.75
CA SER A 268 5.83 -5.04 12.55
C SER A 268 5.46 -5.78 13.84
N HIS A 269 6.02 -5.37 14.98
CA HIS A 269 5.70 -5.94 16.28
C HIS A 269 4.21 -5.85 16.59
N TYR A 270 3.65 -4.65 16.46
CA TYR A 270 2.25 -4.40 16.77
C TYR A 270 1.29 -4.86 15.67
N LEU A 271 1.77 -5.02 14.44
CA LEU A 271 1.04 -5.75 13.40
C LEU A 271 0.83 -7.21 13.81
N ILE A 272 1.90 -7.92 14.20
CA ILE A 272 1.80 -9.32 14.66
C ILE A 272 0.99 -9.41 15.96
N PHE A 273 1.15 -8.45 16.88
CA PHE A 273 0.37 -8.42 18.12
C PHE A 273 -1.12 -8.19 17.85
N SER A 274 -1.48 -7.40 16.82
CA SER A 274 -2.88 -7.20 16.41
C SER A 274 -3.44 -8.42 15.67
N LEU A 275 -2.60 -9.12 14.90
CA LEU A 275 -2.95 -10.34 14.16
C LEU A 275 -3.52 -11.43 15.06
N THR A 276 -3.05 -11.53 16.31
CA THR A 276 -3.56 -12.52 17.27
C THR A 276 -5.05 -12.39 17.57
N ASN A 277 -5.67 -11.23 17.28
CA ASN A 277 -7.10 -11.04 17.46
C ASN A 277 -7.88 -10.76 16.17
N PHE A 278 -7.33 -9.97 15.23
CA PHE A 278 -8.07 -9.69 14.00
C PHE A 278 -8.20 -10.95 13.14
N LEU A 279 -7.16 -11.78 13.04
CA LEU A 279 -7.21 -12.95 12.17
C LEU A 279 -8.27 -13.97 12.64
N PRO A 280 -8.33 -14.39 13.92
CA PRO A 280 -9.44 -15.21 14.39
C PRO A 280 -10.80 -14.56 14.12
N PHE A 281 -10.96 -13.26 14.40
CA PHE A 281 -12.22 -12.56 14.13
C PHE A 281 -12.63 -12.61 12.65
N LEU A 282 -11.69 -12.46 11.70
CA LEU A 282 -11.97 -12.56 10.28
C LEU A 282 -12.48 -13.97 9.89
N TYR A 283 -11.85 -15.03 10.42
CA TYR A 283 -12.35 -16.40 10.24
C TYR A 283 -13.73 -16.59 10.86
N HIS A 284 -13.91 -16.17 12.11
CA HIS A 284 -15.17 -16.29 12.83
C HIS A 284 -16.31 -15.58 12.07
N TYR A 285 -16.09 -14.34 11.61
CA TYR A 285 -17.13 -13.56 10.96
C TYR A 285 -17.53 -14.15 9.59
N ARG A 286 -16.53 -14.65 8.85
CA ARG A 286 -16.76 -15.37 7.60
C ARG A 286 -17.52 -16.68 7.82
N ASN A 287 -17.12 -17.48 8.81
CA ASN A 287 -17.66 -18.82 9.03
C ASN A 287 -19.08 -18.80 9.62
N VAL A 288 -19.33 -17.88 10.56
CA VAL A 288 -20.61 -17.78 11.29
C VAL A 288 -21.64 -16.98 10.48
N SER A 289 -21.25 -15.84 9.91
CA SER A 289 -22.18 -14.90 9.27
C SER A 289 -22.04 -14.79 7.75
N GLY A 290 -21.04 -15.45 7.14
CA GLY A 290 -20.78 -15.36 5.70
C GLY A 290 -20.21 -14.00 5.25
N VAL A 291 -19.79 -13.14 6.18
CA VAL A 291 -19.21 -11.83 5.86
C VAL A 291 -17.71 -11.97 5.72
N ASP A 292 -17.20 -11.72 4.53
CA ASP A 292 -15.78 -11.88 4.25
C ASP A 292 -14.98 -10.59 4.47
N GLY A 293 -14.40 -10.44 5.67
CA GLY A 293 -13.50 -9.33 5.98
C GLY A 293 -12.09 -9.46 5.39
N PHE A 294 -11.67 -10.64 4.94
CA PHE A 294 -10.33 -10.84 4.38
C PHE A 294 -10.14 -10.05 3.08
N THR A 295 -11.20 -9.84 2.28
CA THR A 295 -11.08 -9.02 1.06
C THR A 295 -10.51 -7.62 1.36
N ALA A 296 -10.91 -7.00 2.47
CA ALA A 296 -10.38 -5.69 2.88
C ALA A 296 -8.96 -5.77 3.47
N PHE A 297 -8.61 -6.88 4.13
CA PHE A 297 -7.30 -7.11 4.73
C PHE A 297 -6.26 -7.70 3.76
N GLN A 298 -6.63 -8.04 2.52
CA GLN A 298 -5.70 -8.61 1.54
C GLN A 298 -4.41 -7.78 1.40
N PRO A 299 -4.45 -6.44 1.25
CA PRO A 299 -3.24 -5.64 1.13
C PRO A 299 -2.31 -5.76 2.35
N VAL A 300 -2.84 -6.00 3.55
CA VAL A 300 -2.03 -6.19 4.77
C VAL A 300 -1.14 -7.43 4.64
N PHE A 301 -1.70 -8.53 4.16
CA PHE A 301 -0.93 -9.77 3.98
C PHE A 301 0.01 -9.70 2.78
N GLU A 302 -0.38 -9.01 1.71
CA GLU A 302 0.53 -8.72 0.59
C GLU A 302 1.71 -7.85 1.05
N ALA A 303 1.45 -6.79 1.83
CA ALA A 303 2.48 -5.92 2.39
C ALA A 303 3.46 -6.68 3.30
N MET A 304 3.01 -7.69 4.06
CA MET A 304 3.92 -8.55 4.83
C MET A 304 4.91 -9.31 3.93
N VAL A 305 4.46 -9.78 2.76
CA VAL A 305 5.32 -10.45 1.77
C VAL A 305 6.20 -9.44 1.04
N GLU A 306 5.70 -8.24 0.76
CA GLU A 306 6.49 -7.19 0.12
C GLU A 306 7.60 -6.66 1.04
N ALA A 307 7.32 -6.55 2.33
CA ALA A 307 8.20 -5.94 3.33
C ALA A 307 9.28 -6.86 3.91
N ARG A 308 9.16 -8.18 3.72
CA ARG A 308 10.13 -9.12 4.30
C ARG A 308 11.52 -8.93 3.70
N ASN A 309 12.55 -9.12 4.50
CA ASN A 309 13.91 -9.26 4.00
C ASN A 309 14.12 -10.66 3.36
N SER A 310 15.34 -10.96 2.91
CA SER A 310 15.63 -12.25 2.25
C SER A 310 15.39 -13.46 3.15
N ARG A 311 15.58 -13.28 4.46
CA ARG A 311 15.33 -14.28 5.51
C ARG A 311 13.90 -14.35 5.99
N GLY A 312 12.98 -13.61 5.40
CA GLY A 312 11.56 -13.65 5.78
C GLY A 312 11.20 -12.86 7.02
N TRP A 313 12.04 -11.89 7.40
CA TRP A 313 11.81 -11.03 8.55
C TRP A 313 11.23 -9.68 8.14
N LEU A 314 10.19 -9.27 8.85
CA LEU A 314 9.67 -7.91 8.82
C LEU A 314 10.62 -6.96 9.57
N PRO A 315 10.71 -5.69 9.12
CA PRO A 315 11.68 -4.74 9.63
C PRO A 315 11.37 -4.24 11.05
N ASN A 316 12.41 -3.81 11.76
CA ASN A 316 12.36 -3.24 13.12
C ASN A 316 12.17 -1.70 13.11
N ILE A 317 11.22 -1.21 12.30
CA ILE A 317 10.86 0.22 12.18
C ILE A 317 9.75 0.57 13.20
N ALA A 318 9.72 1.80 13.69
CA ALA A 318 8.87 2.25 14.79
C ALA A 318 9.16 1.45 16.08
N ASP A 319 8.21 1.35 17.01
CA ASP A 319 8.32 0.46 18.19
C ASP A 319 8.24 -1.03 17.80
N SER A 320 9.20 -1.50 17.02
CA SER A 320 9.26 -2.86 16.50
C SER A 320 10.60 -3.55 16.73
N TYR A 321 10.51 -4.84 16.99
CA TYR A 321 11.60 -5.81 16.80
C TYR A 321 11.52 -6.38 15.38
N LEU A 322 12.53 -7.13 14.96
CA LEU A 322 12.37 -8.05 13.84
C LEU A 322 11.24 -9.04 14.17
N ARG A 323 10.42 -9.37 13.18
CA ARG A 323 9.33 -10.35 13.31
C ARG A 323 9.33 -11.30 12.13
N PRO A 324 8.98 -12.60 12.29
CA PRO A 324 8.73 -13.45 11.15
C PRO A 324 7.45 -13.00 10.42
N THR A 325 7.17 -13.61 9.26
CA THR A 325 5.94 -13.37 8.49
C THR A 325 4.95 -14.52 8.64
N PRO A 326 4.11 -14.59 9.71
CA PRO A 326 3.13 -15.66 9.96
C PRO A 326 1.92 -15.61 9.02
N THR A 327 2.20 -15.52 7.73
CA THR A 327 1.26 -15.37 6.63
C THR A 327 0.54 -16.68 6.30
N HIS A 328 1.13 -17.84 6.65
CA HIS A 328 0.49 -19.16 6.56
C HIS A 328 -0.83 -19.23 7.30
N LEU A 329 -0.98 -18.50 8.42
CA LEU A 329 -2.23 -18.45 9.18
C LEU A 329 -3.42 -17.92 8.36
N ALA A 330 -3.16 -17.14 7.30
CA ALA A 330 -4.18 -16.64 6.37
C ALA A 330 -4.18 -17.36 5.01
N ALA A 331 -3.23 -18.25 4.74
CA ALA A 331 -3.05 -18.87 3.42
C ALA A 331 -4.32 -19.60 2.94
N VAL A 332 -4.98 -20.34 3.84
CA VAL A 332 -6.25 -21.03 3.53
C VAL A 332 -7.36 -20.04 3.19
N ALA A 333 -7.45 -18.92 3.91
CA ALA A 333 -8.46 -17.90 3.65
C ALA A 333 -8.32 -17.26 2.26
N TYR A 334 -7.13 -17.31 1.67
CA TYR A 334 -6.78 -16.77 0.35
C TYR A 334 -6.42 -17.84 -0.68
N ARG A 335 -6.79 -19.11 -0.46
CA ARG A 335 -6.45 -20.25 -1.33
C ARG A 335 -6.64 -19.94 -2.82
N ASP A 336 -7.76 -19.33 -3.16
CA ASP A 336 -8.16 -19.06 -4.55
C ASP A 336 -8.07 -17.57 -4.93
N ALA A 337 -7.61 -16.72 -4.01
CA ALA A 337 -7.53 -15.27 -4.23
C ALA A 337 -6.41 -14.94 -5.22
N SER A 338 -6.67 -13.98 -6.10
CA SER A 338 -5.64 -13.47 -7.02
C SER A 338 -4.82 -12.38 -6.31
N THR A 339 -3.57 -12.19 -6.70
CA THR A 339 -2.67 -11.21 -6.09
C THR A 339 -1.87 -10.46 -7.15
N ALA A 340 -1.42 -9.24 -6.82
CA ALA A 340 -0.46 -8.52 -7.66
C ALA A 340 0.97 -9.11 -7.58
N LEU A 341 1.25 -9.96 -6.59
CA LEU A 341 2.56 -10.57 -6.36
C LEU A 341 2.87 -11.74 -7.32
N SER A 342 1.85 -12.31 -7.96
CA SER A 342 2.05 -13.34 -8.95
C SER A 342 0.99 -13.31 -10.05
N SER A 343 1.45 -13.45 -11.29
CA SER A 343 0.62 -13.60 -12.48
C SER A 343 0.00 -14.99 -12.61
N THR A 344 0.57 -15.99 -11.91
CA THR A 344 0.21 -17.42 -12.06
C THR A 344 -0.29 -18.05 -10.77
N ALA A 345 0.34 -17.75 -9.63
CA ALA A 345 0.01 -18.30 -8.33
C ALA A 345 -1.17 -17.58 -7.67
N LYS A 346 -1.86 -18.29 -6.78
CA LYS A 346 -2.85 -17.70 -5.90
C LYS A 346 -2.19 -17.14 -4.66
N LEU A 347 -2.82 -16.14 -4.05
CA LEU A 347 -2.28 -15.48 -2.86
C LEU A 347 -2.01 -16.48 -1.73
N GLY A 348 -2.89 -17.46 -1.50
CA GLY A 348 -2.66 -18.50 -0.50
C GLY A 348 -1.32 -19.25 -0.66
N ALA A 349 -0.92 -19.55 -1.90
CA ALA A 349 0.37 -20.19 -2.19
C ALA A 349 1.57 -19.28 -1.89
N VAL A 350 1.42 -17.99 -2.18
CA VAL A 350 2.45 -16.97 -1.89
C VAL A 350 2.60 -16.73 -0.40
N LEU A 351 1.49 -16.66 0.34
CA LEU A 351 1.49 -16.53 1.79
C LEU A 351 2.11 -17.76 2.47
N GLN A 352 1.79 -18.98 1.99
CA GLN A 352 2.41 -20.19 2.49
C GLN A 352 3.93 -20.17 2.25
N TRP A 353 4.38 -19.82 1.04
CA TRP A 353 5.81 -19.68 0.73
C TRP A 353 6.49 -18.65 1.63
N SER A 354 5.82 -17.53 1.92
CA SER A 354 6.43 -16.50 2.73
C SER A 354 6.75 -17.04 4.13
N TYR A 355 5.81 -17.71 4.79
CA TYR A 355 6.12 -18.25 6.11
C TYR A 355 7.18 -19.38 6.05
N GLU A 356 7.03 -20.34 5.14
CA GLU A 356 7.92 -21.52 5.09
C GLU A 356 9.36 -21.20 4.72
N SER A 357 9.58 -20.12 3.97
CA SER A 357 10.92 -19.63 3.62
C SER A 357 11.53 -18.69 4.67
N ALA A 358 10.84 -18.40 5.77
CA ALA A 358 11.36 -17.54 6.82
C ALA A 358 12.34 -18.30 7.74
N ASP A 359 13.48 -17.68 8.05
CA ASP A 359 14.42 -18.17 9.06
C ASP A 359 13.84 -17.94 10.46
N LEU A 360 13.30 -18.99 11.07
CA LEU A 360 12.70 -18.92 12.40
C LEU A 360 13.71 -19.09 13.54
N ALA A 361 14.97 -19.42 13.25
CA ALA A 361 15.96 -19.77 14.29
C ALA A 361 16.16 -18.66 15.33
N PRO A 362 16.21 -17.35 14.97
CA PRO A 362 16.28 -16.30 15.97
C PRO A 362 15.07 -16.31 16.91
N PHE A 363 13.86 -16.45 16.41
CA PHE A 363 12.65 -16.39 17.24
C PHE A 363 12.48 -17.66 18.10
N GLU A 364 12.88 -18.83 17.59
CA GLU A 364 12.89 -20.05 18.41
C GLU A 364 13.96 -20.00 19.50
N LYS A 365 15.10 -19.35 19.24
CA LYS A 365 16.07 -19.06 20.31
C LYS A 365 15.49 -18.11 21.37
N GLU A 366 14.76 -17.05 20.96
CA GLU A 366 14.07 -16.18 21.92
C GLU A 366 13.10 -16.97 22.79
N ARG A 367 12.32 -17.86 22.16
CA ARG A 367 11.38 -18.74 22.84
C ARG A 367 12.06 -19.68 23.82
N ALA A 368 13.19 -20.28 23.44
CA ALA A 368 13.96 -21.14 24.32
C ALA A 368 14.57 -20.37 25.51
N ASP A 369 15.09 -19.17 25.27
CA ASP A 369 15.77 -18.37 26.30
C ASP A 369 14.77 -17.71 27.28
N SER A 370 13.57 -17.35 26.81
CA SER A 370 12.63 -16.50 27.56
C SER A 370 11.26 -17.12 27.83
N GLY A 371 10.89 -18.19 27.12
CA GLY A 371 9.54 -18.75 27.10
C GLY A 371 8.54 -17.98 26.21
N PHE A 372 8.93 -16.85 25.62
CA PHE A 372 8.06 -16.02 24.78
C PHE A 372 8.30 -16.29 23.29
N ASN A 373 7.22 -16.49 22.54
CA ASN A 373 7.24 -16.61 21.09
C ASN A 373 7.10 -15.22 20.41
N TYR A 374 7.19 -15.21 19.08
CA TYR A 374 7.19 -13.98 18.28
C TYR A 374 5.85 -13.20 18.28
N THR A 375 4.78 -13.71 18.90
CA THR A 375 3.45 -13.09 18.83
C THR A 375 3.32 -11.85 19.70
N GLY A 376 4.17 -11.71 20.72
CA GLY A 376 4.02 -10.70 21.77
C GLY A 376 2.90 -11.00 22.78
N ALA A 377 2.22 -12.16 22.67
CA ALA A 377 1.05 -12.52 23.49
C ALA A 377 1.17 -13.94 24.09
N SER A 378 2.37 -14.42 24.39
CA SER A 378 2.59 -15.85 24.73
C SER A 378 1.91 -16.33 26.02
N TRP A 379 1.50 -15.42 26.91
CA TRP A 379 0.71 -15.76 28.10
C TRP A 379 -0.79 -15.92 27.82
N ASP A 380 -1.26 -15.49 26.66
CA ASP A 380 -2.68 -15.35 26.37
C ASP A 380 -3.12 -16.02 25.06
N TYR A 381 -2.19 -16.15 24.11
CA TYR A 381 -2.48 -16.60 22.75
C TYR A 381 -1.80 -17.96 22.44
N PRO A 382 -2.58 -19.05 22.32
CA PRO A 382 -2.04 -20.38 22.02
C PRO A 382 -1.81 -20.53 20.51
N LEU A 383 -0.68 -20.01 20.02
CA LEU A 383 -0.30 -19.98 18.61
C LEU A 383 -0.44 -21.33 17.90
N GLU A 384 0.01 -22.42 18.53
CA GLU A 384 -0.03 -23.76 17.93
C GLU A 384 -1.45 -24.27 17.66
N ILE A 385 -2.46 -23.78 18.38
CA ILE A 385 -3.86 -24.09 18.09
C ILE A 385 -4.28 -23.43 16.78
N ASP A 386 -3.96 -22.15 16.58
CA ASP A 386 -4.35 -21.43 15.37
C ASP A 386 -3.58 -21.93 14.15
N GLU A 387 -2.30 -22.26 14.30
CA GLU A 387 -1.51 -22.93 13.26
C GLU A 387 -2.14 -24.26 12.85
N LEU A 388 -2.61 -25.07 13.80
CA LEU A 388 -3.28 -26.34 13.51
C LEU A 388 -4.62 -26.15 12.78
N LEU A 389 -5.39 -25.12 13.14
CA LEU A 389 -6.70 -24.86 12.54
C LEU A 389 -6.59 -24.25 11.14
N THR A 390 -5.50 -23.54 10.85
CA THR A 390 -5.32 -22.77 9.61
C THR A 390 -4.36 -23.39 8.61
N HIS A 391 -3.51 -24.35 9.01
CA HIS A 391 -2.53 -24.97 8.09
C HIS A 391 -3.17 -26.01 7.18
N ASP A 392 -3.14 -25.82 5.87
CA ASP A 392 -3.55 -26.82 4.89
C ASP A 392 -2.35 -27.31 4.05
N PRO A 393 -1.93 -28.59 4.21
CA PRO A 393 -0.77 -29.14 3.50
C PRO A 393 -0.97 -29.26 1.98
N THR A 394 -2.18 -29.04 1.47
CA THR A 394 -2.47 -29.07 0.03
C THR A 394 -2.12 -27.77 -0.68
N ILE A 395 -1.86 -26.68 0.06
CA ILE A 395 -1.41 -25.41 -0.51
C ILE A 395 0.07 -25.54 -0.85
N VAL A 396 0.39 -25.59 -2.14
CA VAL A 396 1.78 -25.66 -2.60
C VAL A 396 2.43 -24.28 -2.46
N PRO A 397 3.47 -24.13 -1.63
CA PRO A 397 4.17 -22.85 -1.45
C PRO A 397 4.79 -22.40 -2.78
N THR A 398 4.48 -21.19 -3.22
CA THR A 398 5.00 -20.63 -4.48
C THR A 398 5.53 -19.21 -4.28
N PRO A 399 6.79 -18.90 -4.63
CA PRO A 399 7.31 -17.54 -4.53
C PRO A 399 6.59 -16.58 -5.48
N PRO A 400 6.57 -15.27 -5.18
CA PRO A 400 6.13 -14.23 -6.11
C PRO A 400 6.90 -14.27 -7.45
N ASP A 401 6.23 -13.87 -8.53
CA ASP A 401 6.82 -13.70 -9.87
C ASP A 401 6.76 -12.23 -10.36
N ALA A 402 6.20 -11.33 -9.55
CA ALA A 402 6.17 -9.90 -9.80
C ALA A 402 7.57 -9.26 -9.69
N ASP A 403 7.70 -8.00 -10.11
CA ASP A 403 8.91 -7.20 -9.91
C ASP A 403 9.29 -7.19 -8.40
N PRO A 404 10.51 -7.59 -8.02
CA PRO A 404 10.93 -7.60 -6.63
C PRO A 404 11.10 -6.19 -6.04
N ASN A 405 11.20 -5.15 -6.87
CA ASN A 405 11.21 -3.76 -6.42
C ASN A 405 9.78 -3.29 -6.15
N VAL A 406 9.51 -2.91 -4.90
CA VAL A 406 8.16 -2.57 -4.45
C VAL A 406 8.10 -1.11 -4.02
N PHE A 407 7.06 -0.40 -4.46
CA PHE A 407 6.83 1.01 -4.16
C PHE A 407 5.43 1.22 -3.57
N LEU A 408 5.32 1.18 -2.24
CA LEU A 408 4.06 1.36 -1.53
C LEU A 408 3.67 2.84 -1.46
N THR A 409 2.41 3.12 -1.78
CA THR A 409 1.76 4.43 -1.64
C THR A 409 1.67 4.90 -0.18
N GLY A 410 1.68 3.98 0.79
CA GLY A 410 1.78 4.30 2.21
C GLY A 410 3.15 4.83 2.63
N GLY A 411 4.17 4.75 1.76
CA GLY A 411 5.45 5.46 1.91
C GLY A 411 6.71 4.61 1.91
N GLN A 412 6.59 3.29 2.10
CA GLN A 412 7.74 2.37 2.09
C GLN A 412 8.14 1.97 0.66
N THR A 413 9.43 1.77 0.43
CA THR A 413 9.95 1.28 -0.84
C THR A 413 11.06 0.27 -0.59
N TYR A 414 11.05 -0.81 -1.38
CA TYR A 414 11.95 -1.94 -1.21
C TYR A 414 12.72 -2.15 -2.50
N PHE A 415 14.03 -1.97 -2.46
CA PHE A 415 14.94 -2.34 -3.55
C PHE A 415 15.45 -3.75 -3.27
N ARG A 416 15.08 -4.72 -4.10
CA ARG A 416 15.42 -6.13 -3.91
C ARG A 416 15.87 -6.76 -5.22
N ASP A 417 16.86 -7.63 -5.14
CA ASP A 417 17.37 -8.37 -6.30
C ASP A 417 16.44 -9.47 -6.78
N ALA A 418 15.91 -10.29 -5.88
CA ALA A 418 14.92 -11.30 -6.19
C ALA A 418 14.10 -11.66 -4.94
N TRP A 419 12.90 -12.21 -5.13
CA TRP A 419 12.08 -12.73 -4.01
C TRP A 419 12.75 -13.90 -3.28
N VAL A 420 13.54 -14.68 -3.99
CA VAL A 420 14.38 -15.76 -3.45
C VAL A 420 15.83 -15.42 -3.77
N SER A 421 16.56 -14.92 -2.77
CA SER A 421 17.98 -14.61 -2.91
C SER A 421 18.71 -14.83 -1.59
N HIS A 422 19.87 -15.48 -1.66
CA HIS A 422 20.74 -15.74 -0.51
C HIS A 422 22.21 -15.67 -0.95
N GLY A 423 23.11 -15.58 0.02
CA GLY A 423 24.54 -15.57 -0.18
C GLY A 423 25.08 -14.19 -0.58
N ALA A 424 26.32 -14.18 -1.09
CA ALA A 424 27.11 -12.97 -1.33
C ALA A 424 26.44 -11.89 -2.21
N ASN A 425 25.56 -12.31 -3.12
CA ASN A 425 24.92 -11.42 -4.09
C ASN A 425 23.54 -10.90 -3.64
N GLN A 426 23.00 -11.40 -2.53
CA GLN A 426 21.71 -10.97 -2.00
C GLN A 426 21.71 -9.47 -1.68
N ARG A 427 20.64 -8.76 -2.08
CA ARG A 427 20.45 -7.33 -1.87
C ARG A 427 19.02 -7.00 -1.45
N TYR A 428 18.88 -6.26 -0.37
CA TYR A 428 17.60 -5.73 0.10
C TYR A 428 17.82 -4.39 0.82
N LEU A 429 17.15 -3.34 0.36
CA LEU A 429 17.13 -2.06 1.06
C LEU A 429 15.68 -1.58 1.20
N LEU A 430 15.26 -1.28 2.43
CA LEU A 430 14.02 -0.56 2.71
C LEU A 430 14.33 0.93 2.80
N PHE A 431 13.64 1.74 2.01
CA PHE A 431 13.57 3.19 2.12
C PHE A 431 12.24 3.58 2.78
N HIS A 432 12.31 4.07 4.02
CA HIS A 432 11.17 4.40 4.86
C HIS A 432 10.73 5.85 4.67
N GLY A 433 9.43 6.07 4.51
CA GLY A 433 8.84 7.41 4.36
C GLY A 433 7.35 7.39 4.62
N VAL A 434 6.95 6.88 5.78
CA VAL A 434 5.54 6.75 6.19
C VAL A 434 5.12 7.97 6.99
N ALA A 435 3.85 8.38 6.89
CA ALA A 435 3.32 9.48 7.69
C ALA A 435 3.29 9.11 9.18
N ASN A 436 3.67 10.05 10.06
CA ASN A 436 3.69 9.76 11.50
C ASN A 436 2.30 9.43 12.04
N GLY A 437 2.24 8.36 12.83
CA GLY A 437 1.13 8.06 13.72
C GLY A 437 1.16 8.94 14.97
N ASP A 438 0.31 8.62 15.95
CA ASP A 438 0.32 9.27 17.26
C ASP A 438 0.59 8.29 18.41
N ASN A 439 0.86 7.02 18.07
CA ASN A 439 1.27 5.97 18.96
C ASN A 439 2.36 5.11 18.30
N HIS A 440 3.34 4.66 19.09
CA HIS A 440 4.46 3.81 18.68
C HIS A 440 5.41 4.39 17.61
N GLU A 441 5.33 5.69 17.32
CA GLU A 441 6.14 6.37 16.30
C GLU A 441 7.58 6.67 16.75
N HIS A 442 8.50 6.66 15.78
CA HIS A 442 9.89 7.11 15.89
C HIS A 442 10.12 8.33 14.98
N ASP A 443 11.17 9.08 15.23
CA ASP A 443 11.61 10.19 14.37
C ASP A 443 12.45 9.68 13.16
N ASP A 444 11.85 8.84 12.32
CA ASP A 444 12.56 8.01 11.33
C ASP A 444 12.26 8.35 9.85
N HIS A 445 11.67 9.52 9.58
CA HIS A 445 11.39 10.00 8.21
C HIS A 445 12.59 9.85 7.28
N LEU A 446 12.34 9.33 6.08
CA LEU A 446 13.36 9.15 5.02
C LEU A 446 14.54 8.26 5.44
N SER A 447 14.41 7.49 6.52
CA SER A 447 15.43 6.52 6.94
C SER A 447 15.50 5.32 6.00
N PHE A 448 16.53 4.51 6.16
CA PHE A 448 16.66 3.26 5.43
C PHE A 448 17.35 2.19 6.26
N ILE A 449 17.10 0.93 5.91
CA ILE A 449 17.82 -0.24 6.41
C ILE A 449 18.32 -1.08 5.24
N LEU A 450 19.45 -1.76 5.42
CA LEU A 450 20.10 -2.57 4.39
C LEU A 450 20.37 -3.97 4.93
N GLU A 451 19.94 -4.98 4.19
CA GLU A 451 20.39 -6.36 4.31
C GLU A 451 21.09 -6.74 3.01
N ALA A 452 22.30 -7.28 3.12
CA ALA A 452 23.03 -7.79 1.97
C ALA A 452 24.02 -8.86 2.41
N ALA A 453 24.39 -9.75 1.49
CA ALA A 453 25.33 -10.84 1.78
C ALA A 453 24.91 -11.70 3.01
N ASP A 454 23.60 -11.95 3.14
CA ASP A 454 22.97 -12.65 4.27
C ASP A 454 23.25 -12.01 5.64
N GLN A 455 23.44 -10.69 5.71
CA GLN A 455 23.70 -9.95 6.95
C GLN A 455 22.88 -8.66 7.02
N MET A 456 22.36 -8.38 8.22
CA MET A 456 21.75 -7.09 8.58
C MET A 456 22.86 -6.04 8.72
N MET A 457 22.86 -5.05 7.82
CA MET A 457 23.87 -4.00 7.74
C MET A 457 23.30 -2.68 8.26
N CYS A 458 23.00 -1.70 7.40
CA CYS A 458 22.43 -0.43 7.85
C CYS A 458 21.13 -0.67 8.61
N SER A 459 21.01 -0.06 9.78
CA SER A 459 20.02 -0.47 10.78
C SER A 459 19.17 0.69 11.30
N ASP A 460 17.92 0.37 11.62
CA ASP A 460 17.16 1.06 12.64
C ASP A 460 17.61 0.56 14.01
N SER A 461 17.67 1.43 15.01
CA SER A 461 18.01 1.03 16.38
C SER A 461 16.97 0.10 17.01
N GLY A 462 15.74 0.05 16.47
CA GLY A 462 14.65 -0.82 16.91
C GLY A 462 13.87 -0.25 18.09
N TYR A 463 13.01 -1.07 18.67
CA TYR A 463 12.04 -0.64 19.69
C TYR A 463 12.66 -0.12 20.99
N SER A 464 13.17 -1.03 21.82
CA SER A 464 13.73 -0.73 23.14
C SER A 464 14.43 -1.96 23.71
N ARG A 465 15.08 -1.83 24.87
CA ARG A 465 15.71 -2.98 25.53
C ARG A 465 14.71 -4.05 25.92
N GLY A 466 13.47 -3.68 26.24
CA GLY A 466 12.47 -4.68 26.61
C GLY A 466 11.02 -4.24 26.78
N THR A 467 10.74 -2.96 27.04
CA THR A 467 9.37 -2.48 27.28
C THR A 467 9.12 -1.11 26.67
N TYR A 468 7.84 -0.77 26.46
CA TYR A 468 7.41 0.56 26.03
C TYR A 468 7.76 1.66 27.04
N THR A 469 7.72 1.34 28.33
CA THR A 469 7.88 2.30 29.44
C THR A 469 9.33 2.51 29.86
N GLY A 470 10.28 1.85 29.20
CA GLY A 470 11.70 2.02 29.46
C GLY A 470 12.15 3.46 29.18
N GLY A 471 12.86 4.08 30.13
CA GLY A 471 13.36 5.44 29.96
C GLY A 471 14.34 5.57 28.78
N GLU A 472 15.07 4.49 28.46
CA GLU A 472 16.01 4.42 27.35
C GLU A 472 15.32 4.58 25.99
N ARG A 473 14.06 4.14 25.87
CA ARG A 473 13.27 4.26 24.64
C ARG A 473 13.18 5.73 24.23
N MET A 474 12.69 6.56 25.15
CA MET A 474 12.52 7.99 24.90
C MET A 474 13.83 8.77 24.83
N GLN A 475 14.90 8.26 25.45
CA GLN A 475 16.22 8.91 25.46
C GLN A 475 17.03 8.63 24.19
N TRP A 476 16.78 7.50 23.52
CA TRP A 476 17.58 7.04 22.40
C TRP A 476 16.72 6.50 21.25
N TYR A 477 16.06 5.36 21.43
CA TYR A 477 15.49 4.55 20.35
C TYR A 477 14.47 5.30 19.47
N VAL A 478 13.67 6.20 20.05
CA VAL A 478 12.67 6.98 19.30
C VAL A 478 13.27 8.21 18.59
N THR A 479 14.48 8.64 18.97
CA THR A 479 15.05 9.91 18.54
C THR A 479 15.71 9.78 17.17
N ALA A 480 15.67 10.84 16.34
CA ALA A 480 16.27 10.82 15.00
C ALA A 480 17.75 10.40 14.96
N ALA A 481 18.52 10.64 16.04
CA ALA A 481 19.92 10.23 16.10
C ALA A 481 20.11 8.70 16.10
N ALA A 482 19.06 7.93 16.41
CA ALA A 482 19.05 6.47 16.43
C ALA A 482 18.70 5.84 15.07
N HIS A 483 18.46 6.65 14.03
CA HIS A 483 18.03 6.20 12.70
C HIS A 483 18.95 6.72 11.61
N ASN A 484 18.94 6.07 10.44
CA ASN A 484 19.64 6.56 9.24
C ASN A 484 18.93 7.77 8.62
N THR A 485 18.72 8.85 9.37
CA THR A 485 17.93 10.03 8.96
C THR A 485 18.76 11.33 9.07
N LEU A 486 18.08 12.48 9.10
CA LEU A 486 18.68 13.81 9.15
C LEU A 486 17.87 14.74 10.07
N THR A 487 18.57 15.66 10.74
CA THR A 487 17.99 16.73 11.57
C THR A 487 18.45 18.12 11.12
N LEU A 488 17.62 19.13 11.40
CA LEU A 488 17.95 20.55 11.31
C LEU A 488 17.80 21.17 12.71
N ASP A 489 18.86 21.77 13.25
CA ASP A 489 18.93 22.28 14.62
C ASP A 489 18.53 21.24 15.67
N ASN A 490 18.94 19.98 15.44
CA ASN A 490 18.57 18.82 16.24
C ASN A 490 17.06 18.53 16.28
N GLN A 491 16.27 19.14 15.39
CA GLN A 491 14.85 18.79 15.21
C GLN A 491 14.71 17.75 14.10
N PRO A 492 13.89 16.71 14.31
CA PRO A 492 13.59 15.72 13.28
C PRO A 492 12.76 16.33 12.15
N ALA A 493 12.76 15.65 10.99
CA ALA A 493 11.84 15.97 9.91
C ALA A 493 10.41 15.52 10.27
N THR A 494 9.42 16.11 9.61
CA THR A 494 8.00 15.85 9.80
C THR A 494 7.28 15.71 8.46
N ASP A 495 6.03 15.26 8.52
CA ASP A 495 5.08 15.34 7.40
C ASP A 495 4.83 16.79 6.98
N ALA A 496 4.39 17.00 5.73
CA ALA A 496 3.90 18.31 5.26
C ALA A 496 2.64 18.75 6.03
N ALA A 497 1.77 17.78 6.30
CA ALA A 497 0.58 17.93 7.13
C ALA A 497 0.36 16.61 7.89
N PRO A 498 -0.31 16.63 9.06
CA PRO A 498 -0.45 15.42 9.85
C PRO A 498 -1.15 14.29 9.10
N SER A 499 -0.61 13.07 9.19
CA SER A 499 -1.09 11.89 8.45
C SER A 499 -0.99 12.02 6.92
N GLN A 500 -0.12 12.90 6.41
CA GLN A 500 0.19 12.95 4.97
C GLN A 500 1.50 12.22 4.71
N THR A 501 1.45 11.16 3.90
CA THR A 501 2.65 10.40 3.51
C THR A 501 3.66 11.33 2.83
N PRO A 502 4.95 11.29 3.23
CA PRO A 502 6.05 11.91 2.49
C PRO A 502 5.94 11.70 0.98
N PRO A 503 5.82 12.77 0.17
CA PRO A 503 5.62 12.61 -1.27
C PRO A 503 6.85 11.98 -1.92
N SER A 504 6.60 11.07 -2.86
CA SER A 504 7.63 10.51 -3.74
C SER A 504 7.71 11.38 -4.99
N LEU A 505 8.85 12.03 -5.23
CA LEU A 505 9.04 13.05 -6.27
C LEU A 505 9.57 12.48 -7.60
N PHE A 506 10.21 11.32 -7.55
CA PHE A 506 10.78 10.67 -8.73
C PHE A 506 10.96 9.17 -8.48
N ARG A 507 10.76 8.37 -9.53
CA ARG A 507 11.07 6.93 -9.55
C ARG A 507 11.73 6.57 -10.87
N VAL A 508 12.74 5.71 -10.79
CA VAL A 508 13.28 4.98 -11.94
C VAL A 508 13.34 3.51 -11.56
N ASN A 509 12.84 2.63 -12.41
CA ASN A 509 12.92 1.19 -12.21
C ASN A 509 13.28 0.54 -13.55
N ARG A 510 14.57 0.46 -13.84
CA ARG A 510 15.09 -0.06 -15.11
C ARG A 510 16.29 -0.97 -14.86
N PRO A 511 16.59 -1.91 -15.77
CA PRO A 511 17.76 -2.77 -15.64
C PRO A 511 19.04 -1.96 -15.40
N GLY A 512 19.72 -2.25 -14.28
CA GLY A 512 20.96 -1.59 -13.89
C GLY A 512 20.83 -0.21 -13.24
N LEU A 513 19.62 0.32 -13.07
CA LEU A 513 19.36 1.53 -12.28
C LEU A 513 17.92 1.55 -11.75
N VAL A 514 17.78 1.38 -10.44
CA VAL A 514 16.51 1.55 -9.71
C VAL A 514 16.72 2.67 -8.71
N GLY A 515 15.72 3.51 -8.46
CA GLY A 515 15.81 4.55 -7.45
C GLY A 515 14.53 5.32 -7.24
N GLU A 516 14.46 6.00 -6.11
CA GLU A 516 13.34 6.85 -5.72
C GLU A 516 13.83 8.07 -4.95
N GLU A 517 13.17 9.21 -5.18
CA GLU A 517 13.31 10.41 -4.36
C GLU A 517 12.04 10.66 -3.55
N LYS A 518 12.21 11.00 -2.27
CA LYS A 518 11.13 11.40 -1.37
C LYS A 518 11.49 12.72 -0.67
N GLN A 519 10.47 13.43 -0.16
CA GLN A 519 10.62 14.71 0.54
C GLN A 519 9.97 14.69 1.92
N ALA A 520 10.64 15.31 2.90
CA ALA A 520 10.12 15.60 4.22
C ALA A 520 10.46 17.06 4.61
N PHE A 521 9.93 17.52 5.75
CA PHE A 521 9.89 18.95 6.08
C PHE A 521 10.43 19.22 7.49
N PHE A 522 11.02 20.39 7.71
CA PHE A 522 11.34 20.89 9.05
C PHE A 522 10.30 21.95 9.48
N GLY A 523 9.02 21.63 9.29
CA GLY A 523 7.93 22.61 9.38
C GLY A 523 8.15 23.80 8.44
N LYS A 524 8.13 25.02 9.00
CA LYS A 524 8.39 26.25 8.23
C LYS A 524 9.88 26.52 7.98
N ASN A 525 10.79 25.72 8.55
CA ASN A 525 12.22 26.01 8.57
C ASN A 525 12.96 25.44 7.34
N GLY A 526 12.26 24.72 6.46
CA GLY A 526 12.84 24.17 5.24
C GLY A 526 12.31 22.79 4.88
N ASP A 527 12.88 22.24 3.81
CA ASP A 527 12.61 20.88 3.34
C ASP A 527 13.90 20.08 3.12
N TRP A 528 13.73 18.78 3.09
CA TRP A 528 14.78 17.81 2.82
C TRP A 528 14.28 16.79 1.81
N LYS A 529 15.05 16.62 0.74
CA LYS A 529 14.86 15.60 -0.28
C LYS A 529 15.95 14.56 -0.15
N ARG A 530 15.55 13.30 -0.06
CA ARG A 530 16.47 12.16 -0.14
C ARG A 530 16.16 11.33 -1.37
N ALA A 531 17.19 11.07 -2.17
CA ALA A 531 17.13 10.11 -3.25
C ALA A 531 18.03 8.91 -2.96
N ILE A 532 17.51 7.69 -3.12
CA ILE A 532 18.30 6.46 -3.04
C ILE A 532 18.29 5.78 -4.41
N PHE A 533 19.47 5.50 -4.95
CA PHE A 533 19.66 4.77 -6.20
C PHE A 533 20.39 3.47 -5.95
N TRP A 534 19.82 2.36 -6.39
CA TRP A 534 20.47 1.07 -6.51
C TRP A 534 21.08 0.92 -7.90
N VAL A 535 22.41 0.87 -7.94
CA VAL A 535 23.20 1.01 -9.17
C VAL A 535 23.77 -0.35 -9.57
N ALA A 536 23.54 -0.73 -10.82
CA ALA A 536 24.02 -1.98 -11.43
C ALA A 536 23.62 -3.27 -10.68
N GLY A 537 22.62 -3.20 -9.80
CA GLY A 537 22.24 -4.34 -8.95
C GLY A 537 23.24 -4.63 -7.82
N ASP A 538 24.17 -3.73 -7.51
CA ASP A 538 25.31 -4.05 -6.64
C ASP A 538 25.45 -3.15 -5.40
N TYR A 539 25.41 -1.82 -5.58
CA TYR A 539 25.65 -0.84 -4.53
C TYR A 539 24.63 0.30 -4.56
N TYR A 540 24.57 1.08 -3.48
CA TYR A 540 23.59 2.15 -3.33
C TYR A 540 24.25 3.52 -3.24
N ILE A 541 23.57 4.52 -3.78
CA ILE A 541 23.90 5.93 -3.63
C ILE A 541 22.75 6.61 -2.92
N VAL A 542 23.02 7.21 -1.77
CA VAL A 542 22.09 8.05 -1.03
C VAL A 542 22.49 9.51 -1.25
N SER A 543 21.57 10.32 -1.75
CA SER A 543 21.74 11.75 -1.93
C SER A 543 20.80 12.50 -0.99
N ASP A 544 21.37 13.35 -0.15
CA ASP A 544 20.63 14.22 0.76
C ASP A 544 20.75 15.66 0.30
N ARG A 545 19.63 16.32 0.02
CA ARG A 545 19.57 17.74 -0.35
C ARG A 545 18.66 18.48 0.62
N VAL A 546 19.22 19.41 1.37
CA VAL A 546 18.50 20.20 2.39
C VAL A 546 18.42 21.64 1.96
N ASN A 547 17.22 22.19 2.02
CA ASN A 547 16.92 23.59 1.77
C ASN A 547 16.30 24.23 3.01
N ALA A 548 17.13 24.80 3.87
CA ALA A 548 16.66 25.51 5.06
C ALA A 548 16.38 26.99 4.77
N THR A 549 15.46 27.56 5.53
CA THR A 549 15.13 28.99 5.48
C THR A 549 16.11 29.87 6.26
N HIS A 550 16.99 29.26 7.05
CA HIS A 550 18.00 29.92 7.85
C HIS A 550 19.26 29.05 7.97
N THR A 551 20.38 29.67 8.34
CA THR A 551 21.61 28.92 8.67
C THR A 551 21.42 28.17 9.98
N GLY A 552 21.41 26.84 9.92
CA GLY A 552 21.23 25.96 11.07
C GLY A 552 22.20 24.79 11.05
N ARG A 553 22.24 24.01 12.14
CA ARG A 553 23.03 22.79 12.22
C ARG A 553 22.29 21.66 11.49
N ILE A 554 22.81 21.24 10.35
CA ILE A 554 22.32 20.07 9.62
C ILE A 554 23.16 18.87 10.06
N ALA A 555 22.51 17.76 10.45
CA ALA A 555 23.21 16.54 10.83
C ALA A 555 22.51 15.29 10.29
N SER A 556 23.25 14.43 9.59
CA SER A 556 22.78 13.13 9.11
C SER A 556 23.53 12.00 9.81
N TYR A 557 22.85 10.88 10.01
CA TYR A 557 23.34 9.73 10.75
C TYR A 557 23.44 8.50 9.86
N LEU A 558 24.53 7.74 10.02
CA LEU A 558 24.74 6.46 9.32
C LEU A 558 25.13 5.38 10.34
N HIS A 559 24.15 4.58 10.70
CA HIS A 559 24.24 3.36 11.50
C HIS A 559 24.52 2.17 10.59
N GLY A 560 25.66 1.50 10.81
CA GLY A 560 26.05 0.31 10.08
C GLY A 560 25.62 -1.00 10.74
N GLY A 561 24.67 -1.00 11.68
CA GLY A 561 24.21 -2.20 12.37
C GLY A 561 25.22 -2.77 13.36
N ARG A 562 25.19 -4.10 13.53
CA ARG A 562 26.01 -4.83 14.52
C ARG A 562 27.46 -5.07 14.08
N GLY A 563 28.03 -4.10 13.35
CA GLY A 563 29.37 -4.18 12.77
C GLY A 563 30.41 -3.36 13.55
N GLN A 564 31.67 -3.78 13.47
CA GLN A 564 32.81 -3.01 13.98
C GLN A 564 33.28 -2.01 12.91
N LEU A 565 33.36 -0.72 13.27
CA LEU A 565 33.76 0.33 12.35
C LEU A 565 35.28 0.44 12.26
N THR A 566 35.78 0.55 11.04
CA THR A 566 37.18 0.90 10.73
C THR A 566 37.22 2.08 9.76
N ILE A 567 38.22 2.93 9.92
CA ILE A 567 38.39 4.16 9.14
C ILE A 567 39.72 4.07 8.38
N ASP A 568 39.66 4.20 7.06
CA ASP A 568 40.84 4.17 6.19
C ASP A 568 40.73 5.31 5.16
N GLY A 569 41.38 6.44 5.45
CA GLY A 569 41.23 7.67 4.68
C GLY A 569 39.77 8.13 4.62
N ALA A 570 39.23 8.25 3.41
CA ALA A 570 37.82 8.60 3.18
C ALA A 570 36.85 7.42 3.34
N ARG A 571 37.35 6.18 3.36
CA ARG A 571 36.53 4.97 3.47
C ARG A 571 36.16 4.69 4.92
N ARG A 572 34.93 4.20 5.12
CA ARG A 572 34.37 3.74 6.39
C ARG A 572 33.89 2.31 6.19
N SER A 573 34.33 1.37 7.02
CA SER A 573 33.96 -0.04 6.85
C SER A 573 33.42 -0.65 8.13
N TRP A 574 32.18 -1.14 8.10
CA TRP A 574 31.61 -1.97 9.16
C TRP A 574 31.87 -3.44 8.83
N SER A 575 32.64 -4.13 9.67
CA SER A 575 32.90 -5.56 9.56
C SER A 575 31.98 -6.34 10.50
N TYR A 576 31.28 -7.32 9.95
CA TYR A 576 30.34 -8.17 10.68
C TYR A 576 30.95 -9.55 10.89
N GLN A 577 30.58 -10.21 11.98
CA GLN A 577 30.88 -11.62 12.24
C GLN A 577 29.62 -12.46 12.03
N ASP A 578 29.76 -13.78 11.96
CA ASP A 578 28.61 -14.68 12.09
C ASP A 578 27.93 -14.43 13.45
N ASP A 579 26.67 -14.04 13.41
CA ASP A 579 25.85 -13.81 14.60
C ASP A 579 24.43 -14.35 14.40
N ARG A 580 23.51 -14.01 15.32
CA ARG A 580 22.11 -14.45 15.25
C ARG A 580 21.37 -13.93 14.01
N TYR A 581 21.86 -12.84 13.40
CA TYR A 581 21.15 -12.07 12.40
C TYR A 581 21.78 -12.18 11.01
N GLY A 582 23.01 -12.70 10.92
CA GLY A 582 23.68 -12.79 9.65
C GLY A 582 25.00 -13.53 9.63
N ARG A 583 25.61 -13.54 8.45
CA ARG A 583 26.94 -14.08 8.18
C ARG A 583 28.01 -13.00 8.30
N THR A 584 29.26 -13.44 8.32
CA THR A 584 30.44 -12.59 8.18
C THR A 584 30.40 -11.84 6.85
N ALA A 585 30.42 -10.51 6.92
CA ALA A 585 30.30 -9.62 5.77
C ALA A 585 31.04 -8.30 6.06
N VAL A 586 31.06 -7.40 5.08
CA VAL A 586 31.56 -6.03 5.27
C VAL A 586 30.73 -5.03 4.47
N LEU A 587 30.42 -3.89 5.08
CA LEU A 587 29.84 -2.73 4.41
C LEU A 587 30.92 -1.67 4.26
N HIS A 588 31.34 -1.38 3.04
CA HIS A 588 32.19 -0.22 2.76
C HIS A 588 31.33 1.00 2.42
N SER A 589 31.73 2.17 2.90
CA SER A 589 31.03 3.42 2.69
C SER A 589 31.99 4.59 2.48
N TRP A 590 31.54 5.55 1.68
CA TRP A 590 32.21 6.82 1.42
C TRP A 590 31.17 7.94 1.49
N ILE A 591 31.53 9.04 2.13
CA ILE A 591 30.65 10.20 2.32
C ILE A 591 31.34 11.41 1.69
N ALA A 592 30.80 11.90 0.57
CA ALA A 592 31.17 13.18 -0.01
C ALA A 592 30.29 14.27 0.59
N ALA A 593 30.83 14.96 1.58
CA ALA A 593 30.19 16.02 2.33
C ALA A 593 31.17 17.18 2.54
N PRO A 594 31.43 18.01 1.52
CA PRO A 594 32.41 19.08 1.62
C PRO A 594 32.01 20.05 2.73
N GLN A 595 33.02 20.48 3.50
CA GLN A 595 32.86 21.40 4.64
C GLN A 595 32.05 20.83 5.83
N ALA A 596 31.74 19.53 5.83
CA ALA A 596 31.12 18.86 6.98
C ALA A 596 32.17 18.17 7.86
N THR A 597 31.83 18.03 9.13
CA THR A 597 32.54 17.16 10.07
C THR A 597 31.87 15.79 10.07
N ILE A 598 32.67 14.73 9.96
CA ILE A 598 32.21 13.34 10.11
C ILE A 598 32.79 12.81 11.42
N ALA A 599 31.93 12.55 12.40
CA ALA A 599 32.32 12.08 13.73
C ALA A 599 31.83 10.65 13.96
N GLU A 600 32.69 9.81 14.54
CA GLU A 600 32.29 8.52 15.09
C GLU A 600 31.53 8.72 16.41
N LYS A 601 30.44 8.00 16.56
CA LYS A 601 29.56 7.98 17.73
C LYS A 601 29.22 6.54 18.07
N SER A 602 28.60 6.31 19.22
CA SER A 602 28.14 4.99 19.65
C SER A 602 26.69 5.07 20.12
N GLY A 603 25.87 4.11 19.70
CA GLY A 603 24.43 4.08 19.92
C GLY A 603 23.93 2.65 20.11
N GLU A 604 22.88 2.47 20.89
CA GLU A 604 22.32 1.13 21.11
C GLU A 604 21.47 0.66 19.95
N LEU A 605 21.49 -0.64 19.70
CA LEU A 605 20.66 -1.29 18.70
C LEU A 605 20.07 -2.56 19.29
N THR A 606 18.79 -2.80 19.00
CA THR A 606 18.05 -4.00 19.37
C THR A 606 17.25 -4.53 18.18
N TYR A 607 17.52 -5.78 17.79
CA TYR A 607 16.74 -6.46 16.76
C TYR A 607 15.67 -7.36 17.36
N ILE A 608 15.95 -8.01 18.49
CA ILE A 608 15.03 -8.84 19.24
C ILE A 608 15.06 -8.40 20.70
N LYS A 609 13.91 -8.48 21.36
CA LYS A 609 13.73 -8.12 22.77
C LYS A 609 14.85 -8.72 23.64
N GLY A 610 15.49 -7.87 24.45
CA GLY A 610 16.56 -8.26 25.35
C GLY A 610 17.95 -8.48 24.72
N ASP A 611 18.09 -8.51 23.40
CA ASP A 611 19.38 -8.62 22.69
C ASP A 611 19.82 -7.26 22.14
N TYR A 612 20.28 -6.40 23.04
CA TYR A 612 20.72 -5.05 22.74
C TYR A 612 22.21 -4.86 23.05
N ALA A 613 22.88 -4.04 22.24
CA ALA A 613 24.26 -3.62 22.48
C ALA A 613 24.55 -2.29 21.77
N ALA A 614 25.61 -1.60 22.20
CA ALA A 614 26.07 -0.36 21.58
C ALA A 614 27.03 -0.63 20.42
N PHE A 615 26.80 0.02 19.28
CA PHE A 615 27.59 -0.11 18.05
C PHE A 615 27.99 1.26 17.49
N PRO A 616 29.13 1.33 16.78
CA PRO A 616 29.59 2.58 16.19
C PRO A 616 28.71 3.02 15.01
N TYR A 617 28.39 4.31 14.98
CA TYR A 617 27.72 4.98 13.86
C TYR A 617 28.42 6.30 13.52
N LEU A 618 28.11 6.87 12.37
CA LEU A 618 28.67 8.15 11.92
C LEU A 618 27.64 9.25 11.99
N GLU A 619 28.06 10.42 12.51
CA GLU A 619 27.33 11.68 12.37
C GLU A 619 28.08 12.57 11.38
N THR A 620 27.44 12.93 10.27
CA THR A 620 27.92 13.94 9.33
C THR A 620 27.17 15.24 9.59
N SER A 621 27.87 16.32 9.94
CA SER A 621 27.21 17.59 10.29
C SER A 621 27.94 18.83 9.79
N ARG A 622 27.17 19.87 9.48
CA ARG A 622 27.68 21.21 9.18
C ARG A 622 26.66 22.28 9.54
N THR A 623 27.13 23.50 9.82
CA THR A 623 26.26 24.66 9.97
C THR A 623 26.12 25.35 8.62
N ALA A 624 24.95 25.27 8.00
CA ALA A 624 24.68 25.84 6.68
C ALA A 624 23.19 26.10 6.49
N GLN A 625 22.84 26.92 5.51
CA GLN A 625 21.46 27.11 5.07
C GLN A 625 21.03 26.03 4.06
N HIS A 626 21.94 25.64 3.16
CA HIS A 626 21.69 24.60 2.17
C HIS A 626 22.84 23.60 2.19
N THR A 627 22.57 22.33 1.90
CA THR A 627 23.63 21.32 1.67
C THR A 627 23.18 20.26 0.69
N ALA A 628 24.14 19.65 0.01
CA ALA A 628 23.97 18.41 -0.73
C ALA A 628 25.06 17.45 -0.29
N TRP A 629 24.71 16.23 0.11
CA TRP A 629 25.65 15.17 0.48
C TRP A 629 25.40 13.91 -0.34
N LEU A 630 26.46 13.14 -0.56
CA LEU A 630 26.41 11.85 -1.20
C LEU A 630 27.03 10.79 -0.28
N THR A 631 26.31 9.69 -0.07
CA THR A 631 26.81 8.50 0.62
C THR A 631 26.76 7.31 -0.33
N LEU A 632 27.90 6.67 -0.54
CA LEU A 632 28.00 5.39 -1.23
C LEU A 632 27.93 4.25 -0.21
N LEU A 633 27.09 3.25 -0.44
CA LEU A 633 26.99 2.04 0.35
C LEU A 633 27.34 0.82 -0.52
N GLN A 634 28.45 0.17 -0.22
CA GLN A 634 28.95 -1.00 -0.94
C GLN A 634 28.95 -2.23 0.00
N PRO A 635 27.88 -3.02 0.01
CA PRO A 635 27.85 -4.28 0.74
C PRO A 635 28.72 -5.34 0.04
N ARG A 636 29.45 -6.13 0.81
CA ARG A 636 30.32 -7.21 0.33
C ARG A 636 30.29 -8.42 1.26
N PRO A 637 30.47 -9.64 0.72
CA PRO A 637 30.78 -10.80 1.55
C PRO A 637 32.15 -10.61 2.24
N ALA A 638 32.45 -11.49 3.20
CA ALA A 638 33.76 -11.55 3.85
C ALA A 638 34.93 -11.51 2.83
N GLY A 639 35.88 -10.61 3.05
CA GLY A 639 37.05 -10.45 2.18
C GLY A 639 36.79 -9.77 0.82
N GLY A 640 35.56 -9.35 0.54
CA GLY A 640 35.25 -8.59 -0.67
C GLY A 640 36.01 -7.26 -0.72
N LYS A 641 36.56 -6.94 -1.89
CA LYS A 641 37.40 -5.74 -2.05
C LYS A 641 36.54 -4.47 -2.15
N PRO A 642 37.01 -3.35 -1.57
CA PRO A 642 36.39 -2.05 -1.79
C PRO A 642 36.52 -1.62 -3.26
N PHE A 643 35.62 -0.75 -3.71
CA PHE A 643 35.83 -0.02 -4.96
C PHE A 643 36.99 0.98 -4.85
N GLU A 644 37.53 1.37 -6.01
CA GLU A 644 38.31 2.60 -6.12
C GLU A 644 37.32 3.77 -6.20
N VAL A 645 37.36 4.65 -5.21
CA VAL A 645 36.46 5.80 -5.09
C VAL A 645 37.28 7.06 -4.91
N ARG A 646 37.04 8.04 -5.77
CA ARG A 646 37.65 9.37 -5.69
C ARG A 646 36.58 10.41 -5.36
N ASP A 647 36.86 11.20 -4.33
CA ASP A 647 36.05 12.36 -3.97
C ASP A 647 36.43 13.53 -4.89
N GLU A 648 35.48 13.97 -5.70
CA GLU A 648 35.62 15.06 -6.68
C GLU A 648 34.93 16.36 -6.18
N SER A 649 34.51 16.38 -4.91
CA SER A 649 33.73 17.49 -4.34
C SER A 649 34.51 18.81 -4.38
N ARG A 650 33.81 19.89 -4.74
CA ARG A 650 34.37 21.26 -4.74
C ARG A 650 33.32 22.29 -4.32
N GLY A 651 33.70 23.19 -3.43
CA GLY A 651 32.77 24.19 -2.89
C GLY A 651 31.59 23.53 -2.19
N ASP A 652 30.37 23.77 -2.69
CA ASP A 652 29.11 23.17 -2.22
C ASP A 652 28.63 21.99 -3.08
N VAL A 653 29.41 21.57 -4.07
CA VAL A 653 29.09 20.40 -4.89
C VAL A 653 29.74 19.17 -4.28
N SER A 654 28.92 18.19 -3.90
CA SER A 654 29.39 16.85 -3.55
C SER A 654 29.53 16.01 -4.81
N ALA A 655 30.65 15.32 -4.98
CA ALA A 655 30.81 14.42 -6.11
C ALA A 655 31.72 13.22 -5.82
N LEU A 656 31.37 12.08 -6.40
CA LEU A 656 32.13 10.83 -6.32
C LEU A 656 32.34 10.25 -7.72
N THR A 657 33.57 9.88 -8.03
CA THR A 657 33.87 8.95 -9.13
C THR A 657 34.13 7.57 -8.56
N ILE A 658 33.35 6.58 -8.99
CA ILE A 658 33.36 5.20 -8.51
C ILE A 658 33.81 4.31 -9.66
N THR A 659 34.95 3.66 -9.51
CA THR A 659 35.47 2.69 -10.48
C THR A 659 35.27 1.29 -9.94
N THR A 660 34.55 0.47 -10.70
CA THR A 660 34.31 -0.95 -10.43
C THR A 660 35.06 -1.80 -11.46
N PRO A 661 35.14 -3.13 -11.30
CA PRO A 661 35.73 -4.00 -12.31
C PRO A 661 35.03 -3.95 -13.68
N ASP A 662 33.74 -3.58 -13.74
CA ASP A 662 32.93 -3.68 -14.96
C ASP A 662 32.48 -2.32 -15.52
N HIS A 663 32.40 -1.30 -14.66
CA HIS A 663 31.88 0.03 -15.02
C HIS A 663 32.49 1.14 -14.16
N ALA A 664 32.40 2.38 -14.64
CA ALA A 664 32.64 3.59 -13.86
C ALA A 664 31.31 4.32 -13.63
N CYS A 665 31.18 5.03 -12.51
CA CYS A 665 30.02 5.85 -12.20
C CYS A 665 30.45 7.18 -11.61
N LEU A 666 30.01 8.29 -12.21
CA LEU A 666 30.15 9.62 -11.65
C LEU A 666 28.81 10.03 -11.05
N VAL A 667 28.83 10.48 -9.79
CA VAL A 667 27.68 11.06 -9.12
C VAL A 667 28.05 12.46 -8.65
N ALA A 668 27.17 13.43 -8.88
CA ALA A 668 27.30 14.79 -8.40
C ALA A 668 25.97 15.30 -7.83
N ALA A 669 26.04 16.10 -6.77
CA ALA A 669 24.89 16.75 -6.18
C ALA A 669 25.24 18.18 -5.74
N GLN A 670 24.31 19.10 -5.93
CA GLN A 670 24.36 20.45 -5.41
C GLN A 670 23.04 20.78 -4.71
N PRO A 671 23.00 21.73 -3.76
CA PRO A 671 21.82 21.91 -2.92
C PRO A 671 20.55 22.31 -3.70
N VAL A 672 20.71 23.13 -4.74
CA VAL A 672 19.61 23.63 -5.59
C VAL A 672 20.03 23.52 -7.06
N GLY A 673 19.11 23.07 -7.93
CA GLY A 673 19.32 23.03 -9.37
C GLY A 673 19.32 24.41 -10.04
N GLY A 674 19.59 24.43 -11.35
CA GLY A 674 19.62 25.61 -12.20
C GLY A 674 20.99 26.31 -12.32
N LYS A 675 21.95 25.98 -11.46
CA LYS A 675 23.34 26.44 -11.60
C LYS A 675 24.16 25.40 -12.36
N PRO A 676 24.77 25.72 -13.51
CA PRO A 676 25.64 24.79 -14.21
C PRO A 676 26.83 24.37 -13.33
N ILE A 677 27.06 23.06 -13.28
CA ILE A 677 28.21 22.43 -12.63
C ILE A 677 28.91 21.51 -13.63
N THR A 678 30.23 21.43 -13.48
CA THR A 678 31.08 20.52 -14.25
C THR A 678 31.92 19.71 -13.29
N VAL A 679 31.81 18.39 -13.37
CA VAL A 679 32.61 17.44 -12.58
C VAL A 679 33.21 16.43 -13.53
N GLY A 680 34.54 16.43 -13.65
CA GLY A 680 35.22 15.67 -14.70
C GLY A 680 34.74 16.14 -16.08
N ASP A 681 34.18 15.22 -16.85
CA ASP A 681 33.59 15.46 -18.17
C ASP A 681 32.05 15.45 -18.16
N VAL A 682 31.42 15.44 -16.99
CA VAL A 682 29.97 15.57 -16.82
C VAL A 682 29.63 17.03 -16.58
N GLU A 683 28.74 17.58 -17.42
CA GLU A 683 28.17 18.92 -17.26
C GLU A 683 26.66 18.80 -17.07
N THR A 684 26.11 19.49 -16.08
CA THR A 684 24.67 19.54 -15.83
C THR A 684 24.33 20.79 -15.06
N ASP A 685 23.08 21.23 -15.13
CA ASP A 685 22.51 22.25 -14.25
C ASP A 685 21.61 21.64 -13.16
N GLY A 686 21.47 20.31 -13.11
CA GLY A 686 20.61 19.62 -12.14
C GLY A 686 21.07 19.75 -10.69
N ALA A 687 20.13 19.58 -9.75
CA ALA A 687 20.45 19.41 -8.33
C ALA A 687 21.18 18.09 -8.06
N PHE A 688 21.00 17.10 -8.94
CA PHE A 688 21.68 15.81 -8.88
C PHE A 688 21.94 15.27 -10.30
N ALA A 689 23.07 14.60 -10.49
CA ALA A 689 23.33 13.76 -11.65
C ALA A 689 24.08 12.48 -11.25
N LEU A 690 23.68 11.37 -11.85
CA LEU A 690 24.36 10.09 -11.82
C LEU A 690 24.61 9.66 -13.26
N VAL A 691 25.83 9.28 -13.61
CA VAL A 691 26.21 8.81 -14.94
C VAL A 691 27.05 7.54 -14.79
N ARG A 692 26.46 6.39 -15.15
CA ARG A 692 27.14 5.09 -15.21
C ARG A 692 27.64 4.84 -16.63
N ARG A 693 28.86 4.34 -16.77
CA ARG A 693 29.55 4.09 -18.05
C ARG A 693 30.30 2.78 -18.02
N ASP A 694 30.43 2.11 -19.16
CA ASP A 694 31.37 1.00 -19.25
C ASP A 694 32.83 1.53 -19.22
N LEU A 695 33.79 0.62 -19.11
CA LEU A 695 35.21 0.97 -19.05
C LEU A 695 35.74 1.65 -20.33
N SER A 696 35.00 1.60 -21.45
CA SER A 696 35.34 2.34 -22.67
C SER A 696 34.88 3.80 -22.65
N GLY A 697 34.13 4.20 -21.61
CA GLY A 697 33.57 5.53 -21.45
C GLY A 697 32.18 5.71 -22.06
N ARG A 698 31.57 4.66 -22.63
CA ARG A 698 30.21 4.72 -23.15
C ARG A 698 29.21 4.78 -22.00
N VAL A 699 28.34 5.79 -22.00
CA VAL A 699 27.24 5.91 -21.04
C VAL A 699 26.35 4.67 -21.13
N LEU A 700 26.12 4.02 -20.00
CA LEU A 700 25.22 2.87 -19.85
C LEU A 700 23.90 3.31 -19.24
N ALA A 701 23.92 4.19 -18.23
CA ALA A 701 22.73 4.71 -17.60
C ALA A 701 22.98 6.10 -17.03
N PHE A 702 21.93 6.90 -16.88
CA PHE A 702 21.99 8.18 -16.19
C PHE A 702 20.72 8.43 -15.38
N SER A 703 20.84 9.29 -14.37
CA SER A 703 19.71 9.96 -13.73
C SER A 703 20.06 11.41 -13.46
N VAL A 704 19.10 12.30 -13.62
CA VAL A 704 19.20 13.72 -13.25
C VAL A 704 17.97 14.13 -12.46
N LEU A 705 18.15 15.03 -11.49
CA LEU A 705 17.06 15.61 -10.71
C LEU A 705 17.12 17.13 -10.84
N GLU A 706 15.96 17.75 -11.07
CA GLU A 706 15.78 19.20 -11.24
C GLU A 706 16.71 19.80 -12.31
N ALA A 707 16.93 19.09 -13.41
CA ALA A 707 17.87 19.48 -14.47
C ALA A 707 17.15 19.95 -15.74
N THR A 708 17.80 20.81 -16.54
CA THR A 708 17.42 21.07 -17.93
C THR A 708 18.39 20.43 -18.92
N THR A 709 19.61 20.08 -18.48
CA THR A 709 20.66 19.56 -19.35
C THR A 709 21.54 18.51 -18.65
N LEU A 710 22.00 17.54 -19.43
CA LEU A 710 23.10 16.64 -19.09
C LEU A 710 24.00 16.44 -20.30
N LYS A 711 25.29 16.75 -20.17
CA LYS A 711 26.32 16.47 -21.17
C LYS A 711 27.42 15.62 -20.58
N VAL A 712 28.01 14.77 -21.43
CA VAL A 712 29.11 13.87 -21.10
C VAL A 712 30.15 13.96 -22.22
N GLY A 713 31.38 14.35 -21.89
CA GLY A 713 32.45 14.54 -22.88
C GLY A 713 32.08 15.57 -23.95
N GLY A 714 31.33 16.62 -23.58
CA GLY A 714 30.80 17.64 -24.49
C GLY A 714 29.58 17.21 -25.32
N ARG A 715 29.19 15.93 -25.30
CA ARG A 715 28.00 15.42 -26.00
C ARG A 715 26.76 15.55 -25.12
N GLU A 716 25.68 16.10 -25.66
CA GLU A 716 24.39 16.12 -24.99
C GLU A 716 23.80 14.71 -24.88
N ILE A 717 23.57 14.28 -23.64
CA ILE A 717 22.96 12.99 -23.30
C ILE A 717 21.47 13.16 -23.06
N TRP A 718 21.07 14.28 -22.47
CA TRP A 718 19.68 14.57 -22.15
C TRP A 718 19.44 16.08 -22.04
N HIS A 719 18.23 16.52 -22.42
CA HIS A 719 17.80 17.91 -22.34
C HIS A 719 16.28 17.98 -22.08
N SER A 720 15.84 19.01 -21.35
CA SER A 720 14.42 19.38 -21.15
C SER A 720 14.24 20.89 -21.16
N ALA A 721 13.07 21.35 -21.58
CA ALA A 721 12.73 22.78 -21.62
C ALA A 721 12.51 23.41 -20.23
N ARG A 722 12.35 22.58 -19.19
CA ARG A 722 12.15 23.01 -17.79
C ARG A 722 12.87 22.03 -16.84
N PRO A 723 13.23 22.45 -15.62
CA PRO A 723 13.81 21.55 -14.62
C PRO A 723 12.95 20.29 -14.46
N THR A 724 13.52 19.12 -14.75
CA THR A 724 12.81 17.84 -14.79
C THR A 724 13.67 16.75 -14.14
N ASN A 725 13.00 15.80 -13.47
CA ASN A 725 13.62 14.57 -12.99
C ASN A 725 13.55 13.50 -14.10
N ALA A 726 14.67 12.90 -14.46
CA ALA A 726 14.72 11.91 -15.54
C ALA A 726 15.77 10.83 -15.28
N GLY A 727 15.52 9.63 -15.80
CA GLY A 727 16.48 8.51 -15.79
C GLY A 727 16.45 7.75 -17.11
N GLY A 728 17.60 7.31 -17.60
CA GLY A 728 17.75 6.65 -18.90
C GLY A 728 18.83 5.58 -18.92
N VAL A 729 18.76 4.67 -19.90
CA VAL A 729 19.76 3.62 -20.18
C VAL A 729 20.13 3.73 -21.66
N ALA A 730 21.41 3.59 -22.01
CA ALA A 730 21.85 3.71 -23.41
C ALA A 730 21.64 2.40 -24.18
N ASN A 731 21.03 2.50 -25.36
CA ASN A 731 20.95 1.39 -26.32
C ASN A 731 22.34 1.08 -26.91
N SER A 732 22.68 -0.21 -27.02
CA SER A 732 23.90 -0.66 -27.66
C SER A 732 23.82 -0.50 -29.20
N GLY A 733 24.54 0.48 -29.76
CA GLY A 733 24.78 0.61 -31.22
C GLY A 733 24.49 2.01 -31.77
N ALA A 734 25.47 2.62 -32.42
CA ALA A 734 25.40 3.99 -32.93
C ALA A 734 24.69 4.12 -34.30
N SER A 735 23.77 5.08 -34.40
CA SER A 735 23.72 6.06 -35.50
C SER A 735 22.89 7.27 -35.06
N GLU A 736 23.43 8.49 -35.20
CA GLU A 736 22.69 9.73 -34.98
C GLU A 736 21.66 9.95 -36.10
N ALA A 737 20.37 9.77 -35.78
CA ALA A 737 19.24 10.46 -36.40
C ALA A 737 18.01 10.37 -35.47
N ARG A 738 17.67 11.52 -34.88
CA ARG A 738 16.44 11.93 -34.16
C ARG A 738 15.40 10.85 -33.81
N GLY A 739 15.27 10.62 -32.49
CA GLY A 739 13.98 10.45 -31.80
C GLY A 739 13.17 9.20 -32.10
N ALA A 740 13.77 8.01 -31.93
CA ALA A 740 13.06 6.74 -32.00
C ALA A 740 13.03 6.05 -30.63
N SER A 741 11.82 5.78 -30.13
CA SER A 741 11.55 4.87 -29.02
C SER A 741 11.61 3.43 -29.54
N VAL A 742 12.33 2.54 -28.83
CA VAL A 742 12.43 1.13 -29.16
C VAL A 742 11.93 0.30 -27.98
N SER A 743 10.98 -0.58 -28.29
CA SER A 743 10.30 -1.58 -27.48
C SER A 743 11.22 -2.70 -26.92
N PRO A 744 10.77 -3.55 -25.96
CA PRO A 744 11.51 -4.73 -25.52
C PRO A 744 11.34 -5.97 -26.46
N PRO A 745 12.26 -6.95 -26.41
CA PRO A 745 12.47 -7.95 -27.47
C PRO A 745 11.57 -9.19 -27.38
N ALA A 746 11.32 -9.76 -28.56
CA ALA A 746 10.60 -11.02 -28.80
C ALA A 746 11.42 -12.26 -28.41
N THR A 747 10.75 -13.25 -27.80
CA THR A 747 11.24 -14.62 -27.62
C THR A 747 11.16 -15.41 -28.93
N ALA A 748 12.20 -16.22 -29.18
CA ALA A 748 12.40 -16.99 -30.41
C ALA A 748 11.34 -18.09 -30.61
N ALA A 749 10.72 -18.08 -31.79
CA ALA A 749 9.88 -19.16 -32.29
C ALA A 749 10.73 -20.19 -33.06
N ALA A 750 10.62 -21.46 -32.64
CA ALA A 750 11.11 -22.59 -33.41
C ALA A 750 10.23 -22.84 -34.64
N SER A 751 10.89 -23.14 -35.75
CA SER A 751 10.35 -23.44 -37.07
C SER A 751 9.46 -24.70 -37.10
N HIS A 752 8.25 -24.61 -37.64
CA HIS A 752 7.59 -25.72 -38.36
C HIS A 752 6.67 -25.19 -39.46
N GLN A 753 7.05 -25.47 -40.72
CA GLN A 753 6.15 -25.46 -41.88
C GLN A 753 5.28 -26.73 -41.85
N LYS A 754 3.96 -26.60 -42.06
CA LYS A 754 3.16 -27.36 -43.06
C LYS A 754 1.68 -26.98 -43.11
N SER A 755 1.27 -26.49 -44.28
CA SER A 755 0.05 -26.75 -45.08
C SER A 755 -1.35 -26.86 -44.44
N ALA A 756 -2.20 -25.90 -44.81
CA ALA A 756 -3.55 -26.00 -45.39
C ALA A 756 -4.46 -27.23 -45.11
N ASN A 757 -5.67 -27.01 -44.57
CA ASN A 757 -6.95 -27.04 -45.33
C ASN A 757 -8.22 -27.03 -44.45
N ALA A 758 -9.27 -26.38 -44.99
CA ALA A 758 -10.71 -26.67 -44.92
C ALA A 758 -11.55 -26.39 -43.65
N ALA A 759 -12.63 -25.62 -43.89
CA ALA A 759 -13.79 -25.38 -43.02
C ALA A 759 -14.90 -26.46 -43.28
N PRO A 760 -16.18 -26.27 -42.87
CA PRO A 760 -16.74 -26.44 -41.51
C PRO A 760 -17.98 -27.38 -41.49
N ALA A 761 -18.43 -27.91 -40.33
CA ALA A 761 -19.80 -28.43 -40.21
C ALA A 761 -20.35 -28.60 -38.76
N LYS A 762 -21.36 -27.78 -38.45
CA LYS A 762 -22.66 -28.04 -37.76
C LYS A 762 -22.74 -28.82 -36.43
N ALA A 763 -23.30 -28.12 -35.42
CA ALA A 763 -24.09 -28.62 -34.27
C ALA A 763 -25.48 -29.17 -34.73
N PRO A 764 -26.42 -29.71 -33.89
CA PRO A 764 -26.50 -29.64 -32.41
C PRO A 764 -27.07 -30.90 -31.67
N GLY A 765 -27.01 -30.88 -30.32
CA GLY A 765 -27.78 -31.77 -29.45
C GLY A 765 -27.61 -31.41 -27.97
N ALA A 766 -28.66 -30.88 -27.34
CA ALA A 766 -28.68 -30.38 -25.96
C ALA A 766 -29.21 -31.42 -24.96
N THR A 767 -28.67 -31.47 -23.73
CA THR A 767 -29.41 -31.23 -22.47
C THR A 767 -28.52 -31.21 -21.20
N LYS A 768 -28.52 -30.03 -20.55
CA LYS A 768 -28.51 -29.66 -19.11
C LYS A 768 -27.71 -30.45 -18.06
N ALA A 769 -26.74 -29.77 -17.44
CA ALA A 769 -26.50 -29.75 -15.98
C ALA A 769 -25.82 -28.41 -15.58
N GLY A 770 -26.21 -27.82 -14.45
CA GLY A 770 -25.87 -26.45 -14.05
C GLY A 770 -24.38 -26.19 -13.83
N ALA A 771 -23.85 -25.16 -14.49
CA ALA A 771 -22.46 -24.73 -14.41
C ALA A 771 -22.33 -23.29 -13.90
N LYS A 772 -21.32 -23.12 -13.03
CA LYS A 772 -20.74 -21.86 -12.55
C LYS A 772 -20.63 -20.83 -13.69
N LYS A 773 -21.01 -19.57 -13.43
CA LYS A 773 -20.78 -18.47 -14.39
C LYS A 773 -19.27 -18.27 -14.58
N SER A 774 -18.73 -18.85 -15.65
CA SER A 774 -17.46 -18.44 -16.25
C SER A 774 -17.60 -17.01 -16.78
N ALA A 775 -16.56 -16.19 -16.62
CA ALA A 775 -16.47 -14.89 -17.27
C ALA A 775 -16.66 -15.06 -18.78
N ALA A 776 -17.77 -14.54 -19.32
CA ALA A 776 -17.96 -14.44 -20.75
C ALA A 776 -16.99 -13.38 -21.28
N THR A 777 -16.24 -13.70 -22.34
CA THR A 777 -15.52 -12.70 -23.15
C THR A 777 -16.50 -11.61 -23.58
N GLU A 778 -16.24 -10.35 -23.20
CA GLU A 778 -17.04 -9.20 -23.63
C GLU A 778 -17.07 -9.15 -25.16
N LYS A 779 -18.27 -9.08 -25.76
CA LYS A 779 -18.42 -9.06 -27.23
C LYS A 779 -18.39 -7.64 -27.77
N THR A 780 -17.70 -7.42 -28.88
CA THR A 780 -17.79 -6.17 -29.64
C THR A 780 -19.16 -6.04 -30.31
N LEU A 781 -19.82 -4.90 -30.15
CA LEU A 781 -21.16 -4.69 -30.70
C LEU A 781 -21.09 -4.41 -32.20
N THR A 782 -21.98 -5.04 -32.96
CA THR A 782 -22.11 -4.82 -34.41
C THR A 782 -23.36 -4.00 -34.77
N ALA A 783 -24.34 -3.90 -33.86
CA ALA A 783 -25.58 -3.15 -34.03
C ALA A 783 -26.09 -2.62 -32.68
N LEU A 784 -26.78 -1.46 -32.70
CA LEU A 784 -27.52 -0.92 -31.57
C LEU A 784 -28.96 -0.56 -31.99
N PRO A 785 -30.00 -0.88 -31.19
CA PRO A 785 -31.37 -0.55 -31.53
C PRO A 785 -31.56 0.94 -31.76
N GLY A 786 -32.05 1.29 -32.96
CA GLY A 786 -32.33 2.66 -33.39
C GLY A 786 -31.12 3.45 -33.89
N ALA A 787 -29.97 2.81 -34.10
CA ALA A 787 -28.79 3.45 -34.67
C ALA A 787 -28.35 2.78 -35.98
N GLU A 788 -27.76 3.60 -36.86
CA GLU A 788 -26.98 3.15 -38.00
C GLU A 788 -25.52 2.96 -37.58
N ALA A 789 -24.90 1.84 -37.98
CA ALA A 789 -23.56 1.47 -37.54
C ALA A 789 -22.55 1.68 -38.68
N PHE A 790 -21.49 2.43 -38.42
CA PHE A 790 -20.40 2.69 -39.36
C PHE A 790 -19.09 2.15 -38.82
N VAL A 791 -18.31 1.45 -39.64
CA VAL A 791 -16.95 1.04 -39.25
C VAL A 791 -16.01 2.21 -39.52
N TYR A 792 -15.39 2.74 -38.47
CA TYR A 792 -14.41 3.83 -38.61
C TYR A 792 -12.96 3.32 -38.51
N ARG A 793 -12.76 2.11 -38.00
CA ARG A 793 -11.44 1.47 -37.91
C ARG A 793 -11.56 -0.05 -38.04
N ALA A 794 -10.91 -0.61 -39.05
CA ALA A 794 -10.79 -2.06 -39.22
C ALA A 794 -9.65 -2.58 -38.34
N LEU A 795 -9.95 -3.49 -37.41
CA LEU A 795 -9.01 -4.13 -36.50
C LEU A 795 -9.35 -5.61 -36.34
N GLU A 796 -8.38 -6.39 -35.87
CA GLU A 796 -8.54 -7.79 -35.48
C GLU A 796 -8.51 -7.93 -33.94
N PRO A 797 -9.36 -8.77 -33.32
CA PRO A 797 -10.33 -9.68 -33.96
C PRO A 797 -11.65 -8.99 -34.38
N ASP A 798 -11.89 -7.74 -33.97
CA ASP A 798 -13.14 -7.01 -34.25
C ASP A 798 -12.88 -5.57 -34.73
N ALA A 799 -13.68 -5.09 -35.69
CA ALA A 799 -13.65 -3.70 -36.12
C ALA A 799 -14.37 -2.76 -35.13
N LEU A 800 -13.83 -1.55 -34.96
CA LEU A 800 -14.47 -0.49 -34.14
C LEU A 800 -15.51 0.27 -34.96
N ARG A 801 -16.64 0.58 -34.30
CA ARG A 801 -17.82 1.18 -34.95
C ARG A 801 -18.27 2.45 -34.25
N LEU A 802 -18.93 3.32 -35.01
CA LEU A 802 -19.72 4.45 -34.53
C LEU A 802 -21.19 4.10 -34.69
N PHE A 803 -22.01 4.38 -33.69
CA PHE A 803 -23.46 4.18 -33.74
C PHE A 803 -24.18 5.53 -33.78
N VAL A 804 -24.81 5.82 -34.91
CA VAL A 804 -25.42 7.12 -35.22
C VAL A 804 -26.94 7.07 -35.04
N PHE A 805 -27.45 7.90 -34.15
CA PHE A 805 -28.85 8.13 -33.88
C PHE A 805 -29.29 9.43 -34.54
N LYS A 806 -30.11 9.31 -35.59
CA LYS A 806 -30.61 10.44 -36.37
C LYS A 806 -31.84 11.06 -35.69
N PRO A 807 -31.92 12.40 -35.55
CA PRO A 807 -33.09 13.05 -34.97
C PRO A 807 -34.31 12.94 -35.90
N LYS A 808 -35.51 13.20 -35.37
CA LYS A 808 -36.72 13.23 -36.19
C LYS A 808 -36.60 14.31 -37.27
N GLY A 809 -36.95 13.94 -38.51
CA GLY A 809 -36.89 14.85 -39.67
C GLY A 809 -35.48 15.10 -40.19
N TRP A 810 -34.51 14.25 -39.85
CA TRP A 810 -33.15 14.29 -40.41
C TRP A 810 -33.14 14.05 -41.92
N SER A 811 -32.30 14.80 -42.63
CA SER A 811 -31.91 14.60 -44.03
C SER A 811 -30.38 14.67 -44.16
N PRO A 812 -29.75 13.94 -45.10
CA PRO A 812 -28.32 14.09 -45.42
C PRO A 812 -27.93 15.52 -45.80
N THR A 813 -28.87 16.31 -46.35
CA THR A 813 -28.63 17.72 -46.73
C THR A 813 -28.72 18.70 -45.55
N ASP A 814 -29.03 18.21 -44.34
CA ASP A 814 -29.08 19.05 -43.16
C ASP A 814 -27.68 19.49 -42.72
N ARG A 815 -27.60 20.53 -41.89
CA ARG A 815 -26.36 20.99 -41.22
C ARG A 815 -26.56 21.05 -39.72
N ARG A 816 -26.81 19.89 -39.10
CA ARG A 816 -27.20 19.79 -37.67
C ARG A 816 -25.99 19.80 -36.74
N PRO A 817 -26.16 20.25 -35.49
CA PRO A 817 -25.18 19.99 -34.44
C PRO A 817 -25.14 18.49 -34.10
N ALA A 818 -24.00 18.03 -33.59
CA ALA A 818 -23.79 16.64 -33.19
C ALA A 818 -23.38 16.52 -31.72
N LEU A 819 -23.74 15.41 -31.06
CA LEU A 819 -23.15 15.00 -29.77
C LEU A 819 -22.45 13.65 -29.96
N VAL A 820 -21.14 13.64 -29.88
CA VAL A 820 -20.32 12.43 -29.81
C VAL A 820 -20.06 12.11 -28.34
N PHE A 821 -20.58 10.99 -27.84
CA PHE A 821 -20.46 10.65 -26.41
C PHE A 821 -19.70 9.33 -26.21
N PHE A 822 -18.57 9.37 -25.50
CA PHE A 822 -17.73 8.22 -25.20
C PHE A 822 -18.14 7.52 -23.89
N PHE A 823 -18.18 6.19 -23.91
CA PHE A 823 -18.55 5.40 -22.73
C PHE A 823 -17.41 5.33 -21.70
N GLY A 824 -17.78 5.14 -20.42
CA GLY A 824 -16.84 4.85 -19.34
C GLY A 824 -16.58 3.35 -19.15
N GLY A 825 -15.66 3.00 -18.26
CA GLY A 825 -15.26 1.60 -18.01
C GLY A 825 -13.79 1.41 -17.65
N GLY A 826 -13.13 2.48 -17.19
CA GLY A 826 -11.73 2.48 -16.78
C GLY A 826 -10.75 1.99 -17.87
N TRP A 827 -11.09 2.19 -19.16
CA TRP A 827 -10.38 1.66 -20.33
C TRP A 827 -10.28 0.12 -20.39
N THR A 828 -10.89 -0.58 -19.43
CA THR A 828 -10.77 -2.03 -19.27
C THR A 828 -11.96 -2.76 -19.85
N HIS A 829 -13.17 -2.27 -19.64
CA HIS A 829 -14.42 -2.93 -20.02
C HIS A 829 -15.44 -1.94 -20.62
N GLY A 830 -16.55 -2.47 -21.12
CA GLY A 830 -17.70 -1.70 -21.60
C GLY A 830 -17.75 -1.54 -23.10
N GLY A 831 -18.78 -0.82 -23.58
CA GLY A 831 -19.00 -0.59 -25.00
C GLY A 831 -20.01 0.53 -25.29
N PRO A 832 -20.31 0.77 -26.58
CA PRO A 832 -21.14 1.89 -27.05
C PRO A 832 -22.57 1.93 -26.51
N ASP A 833 -23.12 0.80 -26.05
CA ASP A 833 -24.43 0.73 -25.42
C ASP A 833 -24.52 1.57 -24.13
N HIS A 834 -23.41 1.71 -23.39
CA HIS A 834 -23.34 2.59 -22.22
C HIS A 834 -23.40 4.08 -22.59
N ALA A 835 -22.95 4.46 -23.78
CA ALA A 835 -23.05 5.83 -24.30
C ALA A 835 -24.37 6.10 -25.04
N ALA A 836 -25.05 5.06 -25.52
CA ALA A 836 -26.25 5.17 -26.35
C ALA A 836 -27.39 5.96 -25.68
N GLY A 837 -27.48 5.98 -24.34
CA GLY A 837 -28.47 6.79 -23.62
C GLY A 837 -28.31 8.29 -23.87
N TRP A 838 -27.07 8.80 -23.92
CA TRP A 838 -26.76 10.19 -24.20
C TRP A 838 -26.92 10.53 -25.68
N ALA A 839 -26.48 9.62 -26.57
CA ALA A 839 -26.68 9.78 -28.00
C ALA A 839 -28.18 9.83 -28.38
N ARG A 840 -29.02 8.97 -27.79
CA ARG A 840 -30.49 9.04 -27.97
C ARG A 840 -31.09 10.32 -27.42
N TYR A 841 -30.60 10.80 -26.27
CA TYR A 841 -31.04 12.08 -25.72
C TYR A 841 -30.72 13.23 -26.71
N ALA A 842 -29.51 13.26 -27.27
CA ALA A 842 -29.14 14.24 -28.28
C ALA A 842 -30.07 14.19 -29.51
N ALA A 843 -30.34 12.99 -30.04
CA ALA A 843 -31.31 12.79 -31.13
C ALA A 843 -32.71 13.31 -30.79
N SER A 844 -33.16 13.11 -29.54
CA SER A 844 -34.47 13.60 -29.08
C SER A 844 -34.56 15.14 -29.00
N VAL A 845 -33.42 15.84 -28.93
CA VAL A 845 -33.35 17.31 -28.86
C VAL A 845 -32.85 17.95 -30.16
N GLY A 846 -32.84 17.17 -31.26
CA GLY A 846 -32.59 17.68 -32.61
C GLY A 846 -31.13 17.60 -33.09
N PHE A 847 -30.22 17.09 -32.27
CA PHE A 847 -28.83 16.82 -32.64
C PHE A 847 -28.72 15.48 -33.35
N VAL A 848 -27.64 15.24 -34.09
CA VAL A 848 -27.25 13.87 -34.41
C VAL A 848 -26.46 13.30 -33.22
N GLY A 849 -26.94 12.21 -32.63
CA GLY A 849 -26.29 11.55 -31.50
C GLY A 849 -25.37 10.44 -31.97
N ILE A 850 -24.12 10.40 -31.51
CA ILE A 850 -23.11 9.42 -31.93
C ILE A 850 -22.51 8.76 -30.69
N ALA A 851 -22.53 7.42 -30.66
CA ALA A 851 -21.90 6.61 -29.62
C ALA A 851 -20.73 5.82 -30.22
N PRO A 852 -19.49 6.28 -30.05
CA PRO A 852 -18.31 5.56 -30.55
C PRO A 852 -17.93 4.35 -29.72
N ASP A 853 -17.43 3.33 -30.41
CA ASP A 853 -16.59 2.31 -29.80
C ASP A 853 -15.14 2.81 -29.67
N TYR A 854 -14.37 2.20 -28.76
CA TYR A 854 -12.91 2.35 -28.68
C TYR A 854 -12.31 1.10 -28.01
N ARG A 855 -11.04 0.79 -28.27
CA ARG A 855 -10.42 -0.42 -27.71
C ARG A 855 -10.34 -0.37 -26.18
N THR A 856 -10.74 -1.48 -25.55
CA THR A 856 -10.64 -1.72 -24.11
C THR A 856 -9.76 -2.94 -23.82
N LYS A 857 -9.15 -3.00 -22.64
CA LYS A 857 -8.26 -4.12 -22.24
C LYS A 857 -8.94 -5.49 -22.36
N ASN A 858 -10.18 -5.64 -21.93
CA ASN A 858 -10.88 -6.93 -21.93
C ASN A 858 -11.23 -7.43 -23.34
N ARG A 859 -11.48 -6.52 -24.29
CA ARG A 859 -11.85 -6.87 -25.68
C ARG A 859 -10.63 -6.99 -26.61
N PHE A 860 -9.62 -6.15 -26.41
CA PHE A 860 -8.50 -6.01 -27.34
C PHE A 860 -7.12 -6.16 -26.71
N GLY A 861 -7.01 -6.36 -25.39
CA GLY A 861 -5.72 -6.49 -24.71
C GLY A 861 -4.89 -5.20 -24.70
N THR A 862 -5.50 -4.04 -24.94
CA THR A 862 -4.79 -2.77 -25.10
C THR A 862 -4.72 -1.92 -23.84
N SER A 863 -3.81 -0.94 -23.86
CA SER A 863 -3.67 0.12 -22.85
C SER A 863 -4.57 1.33 -23.15
N PRO A 864 -4.72 2.28 -22.20
CA PRO A 864 -5.45 3.53 -22.43
C PRO A 864 -4.96 4.38 -23.62
N LEU A 865 -3.69 4.23 -24.05
CA LEU A 865 -3.16 4.92 -25.24
C LEU A 865 -3.98 4.61 -26.48
N ALA A 866 -4.32 3.33 -26.66
CA ALA A 866 -5.15 2.87 -27.77
C ALA A 866 -6.54 3.50 -27.71
N SER A 867 -7.14 3.57 -26.51
CA SER A 867 -8.46 4.20 -26.32
C SER A 867 -8.46 5.68 -26.71
N VAL A 868 -7.40 6.42 -26.35
CA VAL A 868 -7.25 7.84 -26.72
C VAL A 868 -7.06 8.01 -28.23
N ALA A 869 -6.18 7.22 -28.84
CA ALA A 869 -5.97 7.23 -30.29
C ALA A 869 -7.25 6.91 -31.05
N ASP A 870 -7.98 5.89 -30.61
CA ASP A 870 -9.24 5.48 -31.21
C ASP A 870 -10.33 6.54 -31.06
N GLY A 871 -10.39 7.25 -29.93
CA GLY A 871 -11.35 8.33 -29.71
C GLY A 871 -11.06 9.57 -30.58
N ARG A 872 -9.78 9.93 -30.75
CA ARG A 872 -9.37 11.00 -31.66
C ARG A 872 -9.70 10.65 -33.11
N ALA A 873 -9.37 9.43 -33.54
CA ALA A 873 -9.70 8.94 -34.87
C ALA A 873 -11.21 8.81 -35.12
N ALA A 874 -11.98 8.43 -34.10
CA ALA A 874 -13.44 8.41 -34.16
C ALA A 874 -14.02 9.80 -34.45
N LEU A 875 -13.54 10.84 -33.74
CA LEU A 875 -14.00 12.21 -34.00
C LEU A 875 -13.51 12.71 -35.37
N ARG A 876 -12.27 12.41 -35.75
CA ARG A 876 -11.76 12.73 -37.10
C ARG A 876 -12.63 12.11 -38.20
N TRP A 877 -13.00 10.85 -38.06
CA TRP A 877 -13.89 10.18 -39.00
C TRP A 877 -15.25 10.88 -39.09
N VAL A 878 -15.82 11.32 -37.96
CA VAL A 878 -17.08 12.08 -37.93
C VAL A 878 -16.95 13.42 -38.65
N GLU A 879 -15.81 14.11 -38.54
CA GLU A 879 -15.53 15.33 -39.33
C GLU A 879 -15.49 15.04 -40.82
N ASP A 880 -14.75 13.98 -41.22
CA ASP A 880 -14.56 13.60 -42.62
C ASP A 880 -15.88 13.15 -43.28
N HIS A 881 -16.84 12.64 -42.50
CA HIS A 881 -18.15 12.18 -42.97
C HIS A 881 -19.29 13.12 -42.55
N ALA A 882 -18.97 14.37 -42.16
CA ALA A 882 -19.95 15.32 -41.67
C ALA A 882 -21.10 15.56 -42.66
N GLU A 883 -20.79 15.66 -43.96
CA GLU A 883 -21.81 15.84 -45.01
C GLU A 883 -22.75 14.63 -45.12
N GLU A 884 -22.20 13.41 -45.11
CA GLU A 884 -22.99 12.16 -45.18
C GLU A 884 -23.92 11.99 -43.97
N LEU A 885 -23.46 12.49 -42.82
CA LEU A 885 -24.19 12.44 -41.56
C LEU A 885 -25.14 13.65 -41.37
N GLY A 886 -25.18 14.61 -42.30
CA GLY A 886 -25.99 15.83 -42.20
C GLY A 886 -25.57 16.75 -41.05
N LEU A 887 -24.26 16.82 -40.77
CA LEU A 887 -23.66 17.56 -39.66
C LEU A 887 -23.06 18.88 -40.13
N ASP A 888 -23.10 19.87 -39.25
CA ASP A 888 -22.19 21.01 -39.33
C ASP A 888 -20.92 20.69 -38.51
N PRO A 889 -19.75 20.49 -39.15
CA PRO A 889 -18.55 20.06 -38.43
C PRO A 889 -18.06 21.13 -37.43
N THR A 890 -18.52 22.38 -37.56
CA THR A 890 -18.23 23.46 -36.60
C THR A 890 -19.12 23.45 -35.36
N LYS A 891 -20.11 22.54 -35.29
CA LYS A 891 -21.10 22.42 -34.20
C LYS A 891 -21.10 21.03 -33.55
N ILE A 892 -19.95 20.35 -33.54
CA ILE A 892 -19.80 19.06 -32.86
C ILE A 892 -19.50 19.29 -31.38
N VAL A 893 -20.33 18.72 -30.51
CA VAL A 893 -20.11 18.64 -29.07
C VAL A 893 -19.58 17.26 -28.75
N VAL A 894 -18.58 17.17 -27.88
CA VAL A 894 -18.03 15.89 -27.42
C VAL A 894 -18.26 15.72 -25.94
N GLY A 895 -18.64 14.53 -25.51
CA GLY A 895 -18.82 14.23 -24.10
C GLY A 895 -18.36 12.84 -23.74
N GLY A 896 -18.29 12.58 -22.44
CA GLY A 896 -17.97 11.26 -21.96
C GLY A 896 -18.11 11.12 -20.45
N SER A 897 -18.20 9.87 -20.01
CA SER A 897 -18.25 9.52 -18.58
C SER A 897 -16.97 8.82 -18.13
N SER A 898 -16.40 9.19 -16.99
CA SER A 898 -15.24 8.51 -16.40
C SER A 898 -14.07 8.43 -17.40
N ALA A 899 -13.57 7.23 -17.73
CA ALA A 899 -12.60 6.99 -18.79
C ALA A 899 -13.01 7.55 -20.17
N GLY A 900 -14.30 7.57 -20.50
CA GLY A 900 -14.80 8.23 -21.71
C GLY A 900 -14.70 9.75 -21.65
N GLY A 901 -14.79 10.33 -20.46
CA GLY A 901 -14.54 11.77 -20.24
C GLY A 901 -13.08 12.15 -20.46
N HIS A 902 -12.16 11.26 -20.09
CA HIS A 902 -10.73 11.39 -20.42
C HIS A 902 -10.48 11.34 -21.93
N VAL A 903 -11.07 10.37 -22.62
CA VAL A 903 -11.00 10.29 -24.10
C VAL A 903 -11.61 11.55 -24.74
N ALA A 904 -12.75 12.03 -24.23
CA ALA A 904 -13.39 13.26 -24.71
C ALA A 904 -12.49 14.50 -24.58
N LEU A 905 -11.81 14.67 -23.43
CA LEU A 905 -10.84 15.76 -23.22
C LEU A 905 -9.72 15.71 -24.27
N TRP A 906 -9.19 14.52 -24.53
CA TRP A 906 -8.13 14.32 -25.53
C TRP A 906 -8.57 14.58 -26.97
N THR A 907 -9.87 14.67 -27.27
CA THR A 907 -10.32 15.11 -28.60
C THR A 907 -10.23 16.64 -28.82
N ALA A 908 -10.12 17.43 -27.73
CA ALA A 908 -10.05 18.88 -27.79
C ALA A 908 -8.64 19.46 -27.61
N ILE A 909 -7.69 18.63 -27.18
CA ILE A 909 -6.28 19.00 -26.96
C ILE A 909 -5.51 18.86 -28.29
N THR A 910 -4.81 19.92 -28.69
CA THR A 910 -4.07 19.95 -29.96
C THR A 910 -2.79 19.15 -29.93
N HIS A 911 -2.11 19.10 -28.78
CA HIS A 911 -0.94 18.26 -28.60
C HIS A 911 -1.27 16.79 -28.91
N THR A 912 -0.39 16.12 -29.66
CA THR A 912 -0.61 14.71 -30.00
C THR A 912 -0.13 13.82 -28.86
N PRO A 913 -1.02 13.09 -28.17
CA PRO A 913 -0.60 12.20 -27.10
C PRO A 913 0.14 10.96 -27.61
N PRO A 914 0.92 10.28 -26.75
CA PRO A 914 1.52 8.99 -27.08
C PRO A 914 0.50 7.98 -27.63
N GLY A 915 0.90 7.24 -28.65
CA GLY A 915 0.06 6.23 -29.30
C GLY A 915 -0.97 6.76 -30.30
N SER A 916 -1.09 8.08 -30.50
CA SER A 916 -1.94 8.70 -31.53
C SER A 916 -1.16 9.14 -32.76
N ASP A 917 -1.75 8.96 -33.94
CA ASP A 917 -1.23 9.53 -35.19
C ASP A 917 -1.78 10.97 -35.38
N PRO A 918 -0.92 11.99 -35.56
CA PRO A 918 -1.37 13.34 -35.88
C PRO A 918 -2.28 13.43 -37.11
N ALA A 919 -2.13 12.55 -38.10
CA ALA A 919 -2.97 12.52 -39.30
C ALA A 919 -4.40 12.04 -39.02
N GLU A 920 -4.61 11.34 -37.91
CA GLU A 920 -5.92 10.86 -37.45
C GLU A 920 -6.52 11.77 -36.37
N ALA A 921 -5.89 12.91 -36.08
CA ALA A 921 -6.40 13.87 -35.12
C ALA A 921 -7.57 14.69 -35.70
N PRO A 922 -8.55 15.08 -34.87
CA PRO A 922 -9.57 16.06 -35.25
C PRO A 922 -8.90 17.35 -35.74
N THR A 923 -9.38 17.87 -36.87
CA THR A 923 -8.91 19.14 -37.44
C THR A 923 -9.67 20.35 -36.92
N ILE A 924 -10.85 20.13 -36.34
CA ILE A 924 -11.68 21.17 -35.76
C ILE A 924 -11.87 20.83 -34.29
N LYS A 925 -11.51 21.75 -33.39
CA LYS A 925 -11.80 21.56 -31.97
C LYS A 925 -13.31 21.41 -31.77
N PRO A 926 -13.76 20.51 -30.87
CA PRO A 926 -15.16 20.45 -30.46
C PRO A 926 -15.70 21.83 -30.08
N ARG A 927 -16.94 22.11 -30.43
CA ARG A 927 -17.60 23.40 -30.11
C ARG A 927 -17.83 23.56 -28.61
N ALA A 928 -18.02 22.45 -27.89
CA ALA A 928 -18.14 22.38 -26.43
C ALA A 928 -17.85 20.97 -25.90
N LEU A 929 -17.56 20.84 -24.60
CA LEU A 929 -17.40 19.55 -23.91
C LEU A 929 -18.44 19.31 -22.80
N ILE A 930 -18.88 18.06 -22.63
CA ILE A 930 -19.77 17.61 -21.54
C ILE A 930 -19.14 16.43 -20.80
N LEU A 931 -18.69 16.64 -19.56
CA LEU A 931 -17.88 15.68 -18.81
C LEU A 931 -18.61 15.18 -17.55
N MET A 932 -18.81 13.87 -17.43
CA MET A 932 -19.43 13.23 -16.25
C MET A 932 -18.38 12.43 -15.47
N SER A 933 -18.10 12.78 -14.21
CA SER A 933 -17.11 12.11 -13.35
C SER A 933 -15.79 11.82 -14.06
N ALA A 934 -15.32 12.74 -14.91
CA ALA A 934 -14.26 12.49 -15.87
C ALA A 934 -12.89 12.38 -15.19
N VAL A 935 -12.03 11.49 -15.71
CA VAL A 935 -10.62 11.47 -15.33
C VAL A 935 -9.90 12.58 -16.10
N SER A 936 -9.43 13.60 -15.38
CA SER A 936 -8.71 14.75 -15.95
C SER A 936 -7.26 14.83 -15.50
N ASP A 937 -6.86 14.02 -14.53
CA ASP A 937 -5.48 13.90 -14.06
C ASP A 937 -5.10 12.41 -13.95
N THR A 938 -4.09 12.03 -14.72
CA THR A 938 -3.52 10.68 -14.72
C THR A 938 -2.08 10.66 -14.20
N ALA A 939 -1.53 11.81 -13.80
CA ALA A 939 -0.15 11.93 -13.38
C ALA A 939 0.10 11.26 -12.01
N PRO A 940 1.27 10.62 -11.77
CA PRO A 940 1.56 9.94 -10.51
C PRO A 940 1.71 10.84 -9.28
N ASP A 941 2.02 12.11 -9.50
CA ASP A 941 2.32 13.17 -8.52
C ASP A 941 1.16 14.14 -8.29
N GLY A 942 0.06 14.00 -9.03
CA GLY A 942 -1.16 14.81 -8.92
C GLY A 942 -2.27 14.15 -8.07
N LEU A 943 -3.52 14.48 -8.37
CA LEU A 943 -4.72 13.83 -7.79
C LEU A 943 -5.02 12.49 -8.51
N GLY A 944 -3.98 11.87 -9.08
CA GLY A 944 -4.04 10.95 -10.20
C GLY A 944 -4.87 9.69 -9.96
N TYR A 945 -5.69 9.35 -10.96
CA TYR A 945 -6.44 8.10 -11.02
C TYR A 945 -5.51 6.94 -11.38
N THR A 946 -5.27 6.00 -10.44
CA THR A 946 -4.41 4.79 -10.56
C THR A 946 -3.32 4.82 -11.67
N PRO A 947 -2.15 5.45 -11.42
CA PRO A 947 -1.02 5.53 -12.37
C PRO A 947 -0.59 4.17 -12.94
N LYS A 948 -0.81 3.08 -12.19
CA LYS A 948 -0.58 1.68 -12.61
C LYS A 948 -1.22 1.33 -13.97
N ARG A 949 -2.32 1.98 -14.39
CA ARG A 949 -3.00 1.69 -15.67
C ARG A 949 -2.39 2.40 -16.88
N PHE A 950 -1.74 3.53 -16.66
CA PHE A 950 -1.13 4.34 -17.71
C PHE A 950 0.37 4.10 -17.87
N GLY A 951 1.01 3.43 -16.90
CA GLY A 951 2.43 3.09 -16.98
C GLY A 951 3.30 4.35 -17.06
N GLU A 952 4.33 4.32 -17.90
CA GLU A 952 5.22 5.48 -18.11
C GLU A 952 4.51 6.67 -18.79
N ASP A 953 3.38 6.45 -19.46
CA ASP A 953 2.62 7.49 -20.19
C ASP A 953 1.64 8.26 -19.30
N ALA A 954 1.61 7.97 -17.99
CA ALA A 954 0.66 8.55 -17.04
C ALA A 954 0.66 10.09 -17.02
N VAL A 955 1.83 10.73 -17.10
CA VAL A 955 1.94 12.19 -17.19
C VAL A 955 1.58 12.70 -18.58
N ALA A 956 2.06 12.02 -19.62
CA ALA A 956 1.82 12.42 -21.01
C ALA A 956 0.35 12.29 -21.42
N LEU A 957 -0.40 11.40 -20.77
CA LEU A 957 -1.84 11.21 -20.96
C LEU A 957 -2.70 11.97 -19.96
N SER A 958 -2.13 12.82 -19.10
CA SER A 958 -2.87 13.62 -18.12
C SER A 958 -3.48 14.87 -18.77
N PRO A 959 -4.81 14.94 -19.04
CA PRO A 959 -5.37 16.06 -19.78
C PRO A 959 -5.14 17.41 -19.12
N VAL A 960 -5.20 17.48 -17.78
CA VAL A 960 -5.02 18.74 -17.03
C VAL A 960 -3.66 19.36 -17.29
N ASP A 961 -2.63 18.56 -17.57
CA ASP A 961 -1.26 19.04 -17.85
C ASP A 961 -1.03 19.42 -19.30
N GLN A 962 -1.94 19.01 -20.19
CA GLN A 962 -1.81 19.12 -21.64
C GLN A 962 -2.85 20.08 -22.25
N LEU A 963 -3.59 20.83 -21.42
CA LEU A 963 -4.60 21.78 -21.87
C LEU A 963 -3.99 22.87 -22.75
N ASP A 964 -4.64 23.15 -23.87
CA ASP A 964 -4.28 24.28 -24.72
C ASP A 964 -4.69 25.61 -24.05
N ALA A 965 -4.07 26.72 -24.46
CA ALA A 965 -4.45 28.04 -23.96
C ALA A 965 -5.94 28.40 -24.24
N GLN A 966 -6.46 27.95 -25.38
CA GLN A 966 -7.85 28.15 -25.80
C GLN A 966 -8.57 26.80 -25.89
N MET A 967 -9.20 26.40 -24.80
CA MET A 967 -10.03 25.20 -24.72
C MET A 967 -11.50 25.52 -25.05
N PRO A 968 -12.25 24.57 -25.65
CA PRO A 968 -13.68 24.73 -25.83
C PRO A 968 -14.41 24.98 -24.50
N PRO A 969 -15.52 25.72 -24.50
CA PRO A 969 -16.36 25.86 -23.32
C PRO A 969 -16.83 24.47 -22.86
N MET A 970 -16.84 24.23 -21.56
CA MET A 970 -17.23 22.92 -21.02
C MET A 970 -18.08 22.98 -19.76
N ILE A 971 -18.89 21.95 -19.58
CA ILE A 971 -19.64 21.70 -18.35
C ILE A 971 -19.20 20.34 -17.76
N VAL A 972 -18.86 20.34 -16.48
CA VAL A 972 -18.31 19.21 -15.73
C VAL A 972 -19.25 18.88 -14.58
N PHE A 973 -19.70 17.63 -14.49
CA PHE A 973 -20.53 17.15 -13.39
C PHE A 973 -19.74 16.12 -12.59
N HIS A 974 -19.62 16.31 -11.28
CA HIS A 974 -18.82 15.41 -10.44
C HIS A 974 -19.40 15.29 -9.03
N GLY A 975 -19.50 14.06 -8.53
CA GLY A 975 -19.94 13.76 -7.17
C GLY A 975 -18.88 14.06 -6.13
N ASN A 976 -19.22 14.80 -5.07
CA ASN A 976 -18.24 15.11 -4.01
C ASN A 976 -17.97 13.94 -3.05
N ALA A 977 -18.67 12.80 -3.23
CA ALA A 977 -18.40 11.53 -2.55
C ALA A 977 -17.85 10.46 -3.52
N ASP A 978 -17.31 10.88 -4.68
CA ASP A 978 -16.67 9.98 -5.64
C ASP A 978 -15.33 9.44 -5.09
N HIS A 979 -15.32 8.15 -4.76
CA HIS A 979 -14.12 7.42 -4.31
C HIS A 979 -13.37 6.72 -5.45
N THR A 980 -13.89 6.79 -6.68
CA THR A 980 -13.26 6.22 -7.87
C THR A 980 -12.37 7.27 -8.54
N VAL A 981 -12.95 8.41 -8.93
CA VAL A 981 -12.19 9.56 -9.45
C VAL A 981 -12.30 10.69 -8.42
N PRO A 982 -11.20 11.11 -7.79
CA PRO A 982 -11.25 12.13 -6.76
C PRO A 982 -11.96 13.40 -7.26
N TYR A 983 -12.95 13.88 -6.52
CA TYR A 983 -13.68 15.12 -6.84
C TYR A 983 -12.74 16.32 -7.05
N ALA A 984 -11.63 16.35 -6.31
CA ALA A 984 -10.60 17.37 -6.45
C ALA A 984 -10.02 17.47 -7.88
N GLN A 985 -10.08 16.39 -8.70
CA GLN A 985 -9.66 16.46 -10.11
C GLN A 985 -10.54 17.44 -10.90
N ALA A 986 -11.85 17.41 -10.67
CA ALA A 986 -12.79 18.32 -11.32
C ALA A 986 -12.60 19.76 -10.83
N GLU A 987 -12.29 19.96 -9.55
CA GLU A 987 -11.94 21.28 -8.99
C GLU A 987 -10.65 21.83 -9.62
N ALA A 988 -9.61 21.01 -9.71
CA ALA A 988 -8.32 21.38 -10.30
C ALA A 988 -8.46 21.71 -11.80
N LEU A 989 -9.19 20.87 -12.55
CA LEU A 989 -9.49 21.13 -13.97
C LEU A 989 -10.25 22.45 -14.14
N HIS A 990 -11.30 22.67 -13.35
CA HIS A 990 -12.08 23.90 -13.37
C HIS A 990 -11.22 25.13 -13.07
N ALA A 991 -10.46 25.09 -11.97
CA ALA A 991 -9.61 26.20 -11.56
C ALA A 991 -8.55 26.53 -12.63
N LYS A 992 -7.92 25.51 -13.22
CA LYS A 992 -6.89 25.69 -14.27
C LYS A 992 -7.48 26.32 -15.54
N LEU A 993 -8.65 25.85 -15.98
CA LEU A 993 -9.32 26.38 -17.17
C LEU A 993 -9.78 27.83 -16.96
N VAL A 994 -10.46 28.11 -15.84
CA VAL A 994 -10.94 29.46 -15.50
C VAL A 994 -9.77 30.42 -15.31
N GLY A 995 -8.71 29.98 -14.63
CA GLY A 995 -7.49 30.77 -14.44
C GLY A 995 -6.78 31.11 -15.75
N ALA A 996 -6.90 30.26 -16.77
CA ALA A 996 -6.40 30.51 -18.13
C ALA A 996 -7.38 31.32 -19.02
N GLY A 997 -8.51 31.79 -18.48
CA GLY A 997 -9.52 32.56 -19.22
C GLY A 997 -10.51 31.72 -20.04
N ASN A 998 -10.53 30.40 -19.87
CA ASN A 998 -11.48 29.50 -20.54
C ASN A 998 -12.79 29.39 -19.76
N THR A 999 -13.88 29.02 -20.45
CA THR A 999 -15.19 28.78 -19.81
C THR A 999 -15.31 27.33 -19.34
N CYS A 1000 -15.39 27.11 -18.03
CA CYS A 1000 -15.65 25.80 -17.44
C CYS A 1000 -16.71 25.93 -16.34
N GLN A 1001 -17.87 25.29 -16.50
CA GLN A 1001 -18.91 25.21 -15.48
C GLN A 1001 -18.73 23.91 -14.67
N LEU A 1002 -18.37 24.00 -13.39
CA LEU A 1002 -18.32 22.85 -12.49
C LEU A 1002 -19.63 22.72 -11.70
N VAL A 1003 -20.32 21.61 -11.89
CA VAL A 1003 -21.55 21.22 -11.18
C VAL A 1003 -21.21 20.12 -10.18
N THR A 1004 -21.05 20.51 -8.92
CA THR A 1004 -20.91 19.57 -7.80
C THR A 1004 -22.23 18.84 -7.55
N VAL A 1005 -22.17 17.52 -7.42
CA VAL A 1005 -23.29 16.66 -7.04
C VAL A 1005 -23.13 16.27 -5.56
N PRO A 1006 -23.84 16.92 -4.62
CA PRO A 1006 -23.66 16.68 -3.19
C PRO A 1006 -24.07 15.25 -2.80
N GLY A 1007 -23.19 14.53 -2.11
CA GLY A 1007 -23.37 13.12 -1.73
C GLY A 1007 -23.28 12.13 -2.89
N GLY A 1008 -23.05 12.61 -4.12
CA GLY A 1008 -22.95 11.77 -5.31
C GLY A 1008 -21.66 10.97 -5.33
N ASP A 1009 -21.77 9.68 -5.63
CA ASP A 1009 -20.65 8.78 -5.91
C ASP A 1009 -20.21 8.85 -7.39
N HIS A 1010 -19.29 7.96 -7.80
CA HIS A 1010 -18.80 7.92 -9.18
C HIS A 1010 -19.90 7.76 -10.24
N ASN A 1011 -20.93 7.00 -9.90
CA ASN A 1011 -22.08 6.69 -10.74
C ASN A 1011 -23.31 7.45 -10.25
N PHE A 1012 -23.16 8.70 -9.80
CA PHE A 1012 -24.20 9.51 -9.15
C PHE A 1012 -25.54 9.50 -9.91
N SER A 1013 -25.55 9.40 -11.24
CA SER A 1013 -26.78 9.35 -12.05
C SER A 1013 -27.61 8.07 -11.84
N SER A 1014 -27.00 6.99 -11.34
CA SER A 1014 -27.66 5.74 -10.94
C SER A 1014 -27.96 5.73 -9.45
N GLN A 1015 -27.06 6.26 -8.62
CA GLN A 1015 -27.22 6.35 -7.16
C GLN A 1015 -28.33 7.34 -6.78
N LEU A 1016 -28.41 8.48 -7.47
CA LEU A 1016 -29.32 9.59 -7.23
C LEU A 1016 -30.11 9.85 -8.53
N PRO A 1017 -31.20 9.12 -8.79
CA PRO A 1017 -31.91 9.15 -10.08
C PRO A 1017 -32.39 10.54 -10.51
N GLU A 1018 -32.65 11.45 -9.58
CA GLU A 1018 -33.02 12.84 -9.85
C GLU A 1018 -31.94 13.60 -10.64
N TRP A 1019 -30.68 13.20 -10.50
CA TRP A 1019 -29.57 13.82 -11.22
C TRP A 1019 -29.55 13.46 -12.70
N LYS A 1020 -30.25 12.40 -13.13
CA LYS A 1020 -30.37 12.05 -14.55
C LYS A 1020 -31.08 13.15 -15.35
N ASP A 1021 -32.22 13.62 -14.86
CA ASP A 1021 -33.01 14.66 -15.54
C ASP A 1021 -32.47 16.07 -15.23
N LYS A 1022 -31.93 16.28 -14.02
CA LYS A 1022 -31.26 17.54 -13.66
C LYS A 1022 -30.02 17.79 -14.52
N ALA A 1023 -29.17 16.79 -14.73
CA ALA A 1023 -28.00 16.92 -15.60
C ALA A 1023 -28.40 17.25 -17.03
N ARG A 1024 -29.43 16.58 -17.58
CA ARG A 1024 -29.97 16.87 -18.92
C ARG A 1024 -30.49 18.30 -19.05
N THR A 1025 -31.14 18.81 -18.01
CA THR A 1025 -31.67 20.18 -17.97
C THR A 1025 -30.53 21.20 -17.98
N LEU A 1026 -29.52 21.00 -17.13
CA LEU A 1026 -28.34 21.86 -17.08
C LEU A 1026 -27.52 21.81 -18.37
N ILE A 1027 -27.34 20.62 -18.96
CA ILE A 1027 -26.71 20.45 -20.27
C ILE A 1027 -27.49 21.20 -21.35
N ARG A 1028 -28.82 21.13 -21.36
CA ARG A 1028 -29.64 21.87 -22.32
C ARG A 1028 -29.43 23.38 -22.18
N GLY A 1029 -29.42 23.90 -20.95
CA GLY A 1029 -29.13 25.32 -20.68
C GLY A 1029 -27.75 25.72 -21.21
N PHE A 1030 -26.72 24.94 -20.89
CA PHE A 1030 -25.37 25.14 -21.40
C PHE A 1030 -25.30 25.14 -22.93
N LEU A 1031 -25.96 24.18 -23.61
CA LEU A 1031 -26.01 24.12 -25.07
C LEU A 1031 -26.75 25.33 -25.68
N GLN A 1032 -27.76 25.87 -24.98
CA GLN A 1032 -28.46 27.08 -25.38
C GLN A 1032 -27.54 28.31 -25.28
N GLU A 1033 -26.79 28.44 -24.18
CA GLU A 1033 -25.78 29.50 -23.99
C GLU A 1033 -24.72 29.47 -25.10
N GLN A 1034 -24.32 28.27 -25.54
CA GLN A 1034 -23.38 28.08 -26.64
C GLN A 1034 -24.00 28.26 -28.04
N LYS A 1035 -25.30 28.58 -28.12
CA LYS A 1035 -26.08 28.74 -29.36
C LYS A 1035 -26.05 27.49 -30.25
N LEU A 1036 -26.11 26.32 -29.62
CA LEU A 1036 -26.05 25.02 -30.29
C LEU A 1036 -27.40 24.32 -30.40
N LEU A 1037 -28.41 24.72 -29.62
CA LEU A 1037 -29.76 24.20 -29.81
C LEU A 1037 -30.36 24.75 -31.11
N PRO A 1038 -31.06 23.93 -31.91
CA PRO A 1038 -31.82 24.43 -33.06
C PRO A 1038 -32.82 25.49 -32.58
N GLU A 1039 -32.94 26.60 -33.30
CA GLU A 1039 -34.04 27.54 -33.09
C GLU A 1039 -35.34 26.76 -33.34
N GLY A 1040 -36.09 26.48 -32.27
CA GLY A 1040 -37.41 25.90 -32.40
C GLY A 1040 -38.31 26.83 -33.22
N PRO A 1041 -39.39 26.31 -33.86
CA PRO A 1041 -40.41 27.18 -34.40
C PRO A 1041 -40.86 28.14 -33.30
N SER A 1042 -40.88 29.43 -33.61
CA SER A 1042 -41.39 30.49 -32.75
C SER A 1042 -42.84 30.20 -32.40
N HIS A 1043 -43.08 29.53 -31.28
CA HIS A 1043 -44.41 29.46 -30.71
C HIS A 1043 -44.73 30.84 -30.12
N GLN A 1044 -45.48 31.62 -30.89
CA GLN A 1044 -46.30 32.69 -30.36
C GLN A 1044 -47.26 32.11 -29.31
N ARG A 1045 -47.21 32.74 -28.12
CA ARG A 1045 -48.12 32.67 -26.95
C ARG A 1045 -47.92 31.51 -25.98
#